data_AF-A0A662XT22-F1
#
_entry.id   AF-A0A662XT22-F1
#
_cell.length_a   1.000
_cell.length_b   1.000
_cell.length_c   1.000
_cell.angle_alpha   90.00
_cell.angle_beta   90.00
_cell.angle_gamma   90.00
#
_symmetry.space_group_name_H-M   'P 1'
#
loop_
_entity.id
_entity.type
_entity.pdbx_description
1 polymer ?
#
loop_
_entity_poly.entity_id
_entity_poly.type
_entity_poly.pdbx_seq_one_letter_code
_entity_poly.pdbx_strand_id
1 'polypeptide(L)'
;MLPAPVAPGPPPAAREPSHLGVASARLRRTSAKSAGGLPQSTDAVEGEVSLVAQQPLHLASNQEPGNGGARGTRGSRLGSHREERFSFQRPRREQTEAVTTIAALQENVAALTAFNQREKALSASLQAEVAQLTKALKELNGRNREIDRRESWRTGSSLNIARPAHSDDVGLLPDINKTVTLEASTAALQQHTQMEVSYQRKVLSLENRCTHLMENNKKLLTKIQQLEKNQTEADVQARTLRQDSSRLATEVETLNSTITSQSALVIGLRTTVHKLSVRQVKLALSLHEQALTDLKRSLERCQSELGTVKQREKLLREEHDKLKTAASHEKEAMMSKILGFQQRLQQSDVAGGDVETLDLLTKKLQKENAALLVDLETSQSHRSQLETRVRQLDQLSEEFLQVKRVMETEENELQAELTAKQQALDTSLQHQKDTELRAQQAEEQRGSATANEEELRRLLETREGEIETLMQKLVQLEGELEQQTQRNTGLLDELHQVKGELQGMKLLSQDETVQALQKARQKAATHEALTLLNEEKSALEDQLRIVQERLDAGQEALLDEKEAKKQLTAALEANALTVEQLRKENSELRARAAQRELEGEQADTVRGLESLRSEHRELRQSHDTINTVYKALVSREKYKTEAFQNQVRLLQNENGELSAKLEGFCKDLVKERQVVDAQTLEMAELNSRVLSPDVIRLLRKTQESLEQTMTALMEAEHASESSFTCLQCVQLFVDPMTLAPCGHTYCAACLAKCGAVDVPHTISCKMCEAENVRETECVFPNHALADLTARFVFRQQSLASLTSMCLSLRNGFANRTSTPQLRPTQ
;
A
#
# COMPACT_ATOMS: atom_id res chain seq x y z
N MET A 1 -27.50 -92.23 -14.04
CA MET A 1 -26.23 -92.34 -14.82
C MET A 1 -25.07 -91.84 -13.96
N LEU A 2 -23.84 -91.90 -14.47
CA LEU A 2 -22.58 -91.78 -13.70
C LEU A 2 -22.23 -90.33 -13.24
N PRO A 3 -21.24 -90.13 -12.32
CA PRO A 3 -21.37 -89.17 -11.21
C PRO A 3 -20.44 -87.95 -11.24
N ALA A 4 -20.37 -87.25 -10.09
CA ALA A 4 -19.57 -86.04 -9.81
C ALA A 4 -18.04 -86.25 -9.68
N PRO A 5 -17.28 -85.15 -9.61
CA PRO A 5 -16.28 -84.95 -8.52
C PRO A 5 -16.35 -83.53 -7.89
N VAL A 6 -16.34 -83.36 -6.56
CA VAL A 6 -15.19 -83.30 -5.60
C VAL A 6 -14.41 -81.95 -5.62
N ALA A 7 -14.09 -81.44 -4.42
CA ALA A 7 -13.28 -80.25 -4.18
C ALA A 7 -11.99 -80.59 -3.39
N PRO A 8 -10.90 -79.80 -3.53
CA PRO A 8 -9.72 -79.87 -2.67
C PRO A 8 -9.44 -78.58 -1.85
N GLY A 9 -8.47 -78.67 -0.92
CA GLY A 9 -8.10 -77.63 0.06
C GLY A 9 -6.82 -76.81 -0.26
N PRO A 10 -6.01 -76.36 0.74
CA PRO A 10 -5.34 -75.06 0.70
C PRO A 10 -3.78 -75.12 0.71
N PRO A 11 -3.03 -74.25 1.45
CA PRO A 11 -2.28 -73.07 0.97
C PRO A 11 -0.72 -73.30 0.97
N PRO A 12 0.17 -72.29 0.74
CA PRO A 12 0.71 -71.48 1.87
C PRO A 12 1.37 -70.09 1.57
N ALA A 13 1.59 -69.29 2.65
CA ALA A 13 2.67 -68.29 2.88
C ALA A 13 2.82 -67.04 1.94
N ALA A 14 3.49 -65.90 2.29
CA ALA A 14 4.39 -65.60 3.41
C ALA A 14 4.53 -64.08 3.77
N ARG A 15 4.89 -63.80 5.05
CA ARG A 15 5.73 -62.70 5.59
C ARG A 15 5.26 -61.22 5.68
N GLU A 16 5.66 -60.66 6.83
CA GLU A 16 5.66 -59.26 7.33
C GLU A 16 6.97 -58.51 6.85
N PRO A 17 7.38 -57.28 7.30
CA PRO A 17 6.89 -56.51 8.45
C PRO A 17 6.89 -54.96 8.45
N SER A 18 6.24 -54.43 9.49
CA SER A 18 6.56 -53.23 10.32
C SER A 18 7.00 -51.89 9.68
N HIS A 19 6.32 -50.82 10.09
CA HIS A 19 7.00 -49.58 10.49
C HIS A 19 6.34 -48.98 11.75
N LEU A 20 7.12 -48.19 12.51
CA LEU A 20 6.84 -47.80 13.89
C LEU A 20 5.85 -46.63 14.03
N GLY A 21 4.97 -46.70 15.02
CA GLY A 21 4.15 -45.56 15.46
C GLY A 21 4.90 -44.68 16.46
N VAL A 22 4.84 -43.36 16.28
CA VAL A 22 5.37 -42.36 17.23
C VAL A 22 4.21 -41.69 17.95
N ALA A 23 4.11 -41.86 19.26
CA ALA A 23 3.07 -41.27 20.07
C ALA A 23 3.41 -39.82 20.48
N SER A 24 2.67 -38.84 19.96
CA SER A 24 2.81 -37.44 20.39
C SER A 24 2.15 -37.19 21.74
N ALA A 25 2.96 -36.95 22.77
CA ALA A 25 2.49 -36.72 24.14
C ALA A 25 1.70 -35.41 24.28
N ARG A 26 0.48 -35.50 24.83
CA ARG A 26 -0.48 -34.38 24.92
C ARG A 26 -0.36 -33.62 26.23
N LEU A 27 0.69 -32.80 26.38
CA LEU A 27 0.93 -31.99 27.58
C LEU A 27 -0.20 -30.98 27.84
N ARG A 28 -1.02 -31.25 28.86
CA ARG A 28 -1.94 -30.28 29.45
C ARG A 28 -1.16 -29.30 30.31
N ARG A 29 -1.28 -27.99 30.07
CA ARG A 29 -0.92 -26.97 31.07
C ARG A 29 -2.08 -26.78 32.04
N THR A 30 -1.81 -26.95 33.33
CA THR A 30 -2.72 -26.60 34.43
C THR A 30 -2.37 -25.22 34.97
N SER A 31 -3.35 -24.33 35.06
CA SER A 31 -3.16 -23.00 35.65
C SER A 31 -3.36 -23.06 37.16
N ALA A 32 -2.27 -22.99 37.92
CA ALA A 32 -2.31 -22.90 39.39
C ALA A 32 -2.67 -21.48 39.86
N LYS A 33 -3.10 -21.36 41.13
CA LYS A 33 -3.61 -20.15 41.78
C LYS A 33 -3.01 -20.04 43.19
N SER A 34 -3.03 -18.83 43.78
CA SER A 34 -2.54 -18.48 45.14
C SER A 34 -1.01 -18.33 45.29
N ALA A 35 -0.47 -17.61 46.29
CA ALA A 35 -0.94 -16.42 47.03
C ALA A 35 0.17 -15.89 47.99
N GLY A 36 0.11 -14.59 48.33
CA GLY A 36 0.73 -14.02 49.54
C GLY A 36 2.19 -13.54 49.42
N GLY A 37 2.54 -12.48 50.17
CA GLY A 37 3.90 -11.94 50.26
C GLY A 37 4.01 -10.42 50.36
N LEU A 38 3.64 -9.83 51.51
CA LEU A 38 4.06 -8.47 51.92
C LEU A 38 5.41 -8.57 52.67
N PRO A 39 6.21 -7.49 52.89
CA PRO A 39 5.79 -6.30 53.64
C PRO A 39 6.33 -4.91 53.19
N GLN A 40 5.69 -3.85 53.69
CA GLN A 40 6.19 -2.53 54.18
C GLN A 40 7.37 -1.82 53.45
N SER A 41 7.36 -0.50 53.23
CA SER A 41 7.02 0.58 54.20
C SER A 41 6.82 1.96 53.53
N THR A 42 6.18 2.91 54.25
CA THR A 42 6.34 4.40 54.23
C THR A 42 6.29 5.18 52.88
N ASP A 43 5.71 6.39 52.77
CA ASP A 43 5.40 7.45 53.74
C ASP A 43 4.00 8.09 53.53
N ALA A 44 3.63 9.04 54.41
CA ALA A 44 2.34 9.74 54.40
C ALA A 44 2.48 11.28 54.27
N VAL A 45 1.46 11.93 53.72
CA VAL A 45 1.15 13.36 53.91
C VAL A 45 -0.38 13.52 54.03
N GLU A 46 -0.83 14.38 54.94
CA GLU A 46 -2.24 14.60 55.29
C GLU A 46 -2.89 15.73 54.47
N GLY A 47 -4.23 15.89 54.55
CA GLY A 47 -4.93 16.98 53.87
C GLY A 47 -6.46 16.94 54.00
N GLU A 48 -7.01 17.29 55.16
CA GLU A 48 -8.45 17.55 55.32
C GLU A 48 -8.86 18.94 54.80
N VAL A 49 -9.97 19.04 54.07
CA VAL A 49 -10.93 20.18 54.12
C VAL A 49 -12.35 19.62 53.91
N SER A 50 -13.37 20.29 54.45
CA SER A 50 -14.74 19.78 54.59
C SER A 50 -15.81 20.60 53.83
N LEU A 51 -17.03 20.05 53.78
CA LEU A 51 -18.34 20.71 53.52
C LEU A 51 -18.60 21.39 52.15
N VAL A 52 -19.72 21.04 51.52
CA VAL A 52 -21.01 21.80 51.48
C VAL A 52 -22.00 21.07 50.55
N ALA A 53 -23.31 21.19 50.80
CA ALA A 53 -24.38 20.53 50.05
C ALA A 53 -25.12 21.48 49.09
N GLN A 54 -25.84 20.93 48.09
CA GLN A 54 -27.23 21.34 47.79
C GLN A 54 -27.99 20.41 46.82
N GLN A 55 -29.23 20.10 47.22
CA GLN A 55 -30.39 19.77 46.37
C GLN A 55 -31.16 21.10 46.10
N PRO A 56 -32.17 21.23 45.19
CA PRO A 56 -33.41 20.42 45.26
C PRO A 56 -34.34 20.30 44.00
N LEU A 57 -35.40 19.47 44.12
CA LEU A 57 -36.78 19.59 43.55
C LEU A 57 -37.00 19.78 42.01
N HIS A 58 -38.22 19.69 41.43
CA HIS A 58 -39.35 18.72 41.46
C HIS A 58 -40.46 19.19 40.48
N LEU A 59 -41.43 18.31 40.15
CA LEU A 59 -42.82 18.50 39.61
C LEU A 59 -43.09 17.41 38.53
N ALA A 60 -44.07 16.49 38.60
CA ALA A 60 -45.56 16.59 38.74
C ALA A 60 -46.25 17.04 37.42
N SER A 61 -47.48 16.63 37.00
CA SER A 61 -48.58 15.74 37.51
C SER A 61 -49.63 15.55 36.37
N ASN A 62 -50.70 14.71 36.35
CA ASN A 62 -51.27 13.62 37.19
C ASN A 62 -52.35 12.80 36.39
N GLN A 63 -52.83 11.65 36.92
CA GLN A 63 -54.15 10.95 36.70
C GLN A 63 -54.55 10.48 35.26
N GLU A 64 -55.11 9.29 34.98
CA GLU A 64 -56.23 8.45 35.56
C GLU A 64 -57.66 8.95 35.24
N PRO A 65 -58.75 8.12 35.27
CA PRO A 65 -58.93 6.65 35.47
C PRO A 65 -59.59 5.95 34.22
N GLY A 66 -60.19 4.74 34.18
CA GLY A 66 -60.36 3.55 35.06
C GLY A 66 -61.59 2.68 34.67
N ASN A 67 -61.71 1.43 35.19
CA ASN A 67 -62.79 0.41 34.96
C ASN A 67 -62.91 -0.18 33.52
N GLY A 68 -63.49 -1.36 33.23
CA GLY A 68 -64.13 -2.45 34.03
C GLY A 68 -65.33 -3.07 33.26
N GLY A 69 -65.70 -4.36 33.29
CA GLY A 69 -65.17 -5.57 33.95
C GLY A 69 -66.12 -6.80 33.76
N ALA A 70 -65.97 -7.86 34.58
CA ALA A 70 -66.89 -9.01 34.81
C ALA A 70 -67.00 -10.22 33.83
N ARG A 71 -67.26 -11.38 34.46
CA ARG A 71 -67.48 -12.78 34.03
C ARG A 71 -68.48 -13.04 32.87
N GLY A 72 -68.31 -14.16 32.15
CA GLY A 72 -69.35 -14.77 31.28
C GLY A 72 -69.12 -16.26 30.93
N THR A 73 -70.13 -17.12 31.14
CA THR A 73 -70.06 -18.61 31.06
C THR A 73 -70.45 -19.24 29.71
N ARG A 74 -69.87 -20.43 29.41
CA ARG A 74 -70.43 -21.58 28.63
C ARG A 74 -71.09 -21.35 27.25
N GLY A 75 -70.68 -22.14 26.25
CA GLY A 75 -71.67 -22.88 25.42
C GLY A 75 -71.36 -23.14 23.94
N SER A 76 -71.48 -24.42 23.54
CA SER A 76 -71.95 -24.93 22.23
C SER A 76 -71.29 -24.55 20.88
N ARG A 77 -70.53 -25.51 20.33
CA ARG A 77 -70.75 -26.16 19.01
C ARG A 77 -71.55 -25.38 17.92
N LEU A 78 -70.89 -24.99 16.80
CA LEU A 78 -70.98 -25.64 15.46
C LEU A 78 -70.45 -24.76 14.31
N GLY A 79 -69.67 -25.36 13.40
CA GLY A 79 -69.74 -25.06 11.96
C GLY A 79 -68.82 -24.00 11.34
N SER A 80 -68.49 -24.27 10.07
CA SER A 80 -67.95 -23.36 9.04
C SER A 80 -66.45 -22.97 9.06
N HIS A 81 -66.00 -22.59 7.86
CA HIS A 81 -64.65 -22.51 7.32
C HIS A 81 -63.60 -21.75 8.15
N ARG A 82 -62.40 -22.35 8.25
CA ARG A 82 -61.17 -21.70 8.72
C ARG A 82 -60.26 -21.38 7.54
N GLU A 83 -60.26 -20.13 7.09
CA GLU A 83 -59.17 -19.60 6.26
C GLU A 83 -57.96 -19.32 7.15
N GLU A 84 -56.80 -19.92 6.84
CA GLU A 84 -55.57 -19.67 7.59
C GLU A 84 -54.86 -18.42 7.07
N ARG A 85 -55.20 -17.27 7.66
CA ARG A 85 -54.46 -16.02 7.41
C ARG A 85 -53.04 -16.12 7.97
N PHE A 86 -52.09 -16.40 7.09
CA PHE A 86 -50.66 -16.28 7.38
C PHE A 86 -50.31 -14.82 7.71
N SER A 87 -50.15 -14.51 8.99
CA SER A 87 -49.54 -13.27 9.43
C SER A 87 -48.03 -13.36 9.25
N PHE A 88 -47.50 -12.60 8.29
CA PHE A 88 -46.05 -12.46 8.07
C PHE A 88 -45.39 -11.78 9.27
N GLN A 89 -44.97 -12.56 10.27
CA GLN A 89 -44.00 -12.09 11.26
C GLN A 89 -42.66 -11.88 10.53
N ARG A 90 -42.30 -10.62 10.27
CA ARG A 90 -40.93 -10.27 9.87
C ARG A 90 -39.94 -10.89 10.88
N PRO A 91 -38.83 -11.51 10.42
CA PRO A 91 -37.92 -12.20 11.31
C PRO A 91 -37.22 -11.20 12.24
N ARG A 92 -37.63 -11.18 13.52
CA ARG A 92 -37.00 -10.37 14.60
C ARG A 92 -35.47 -10.52 14.65
N ARG A 93 -34.95 -11.65 14.15
CA ARG A 93 -33.53 -11.98 14.04
C ARG A 93 -32.73 -10.93 13.26
N GLU A 94 -33.19 -10.53 12.08
CA GLU A 94 -32.52 -9.53 11.24
C GLU A 94 -32.43 -8.18 11.98
N GLN A 95 -33.50 -7.80 12.69
CA GLN A 95 -33.53 -6.58 13.48
C GLN A 95 -32.59 -6.63 14.69
N THR A 96 -32.42 -7.80 15.34
CA THR A 96 -31.40 -7.96 16.39
C THR A 96 -29.98 -7.96 15.84
N GLU A 97 -29.73 -8.59 14.67
CA GLU A 97 -28.41 -8.62 14.04
C GLU A 97 -27.99 -7.22 13.56
N ALA A 98 -28.93 -6.42 13.02
CA ALA A 98 -28.75 -5.00 12.73
C ALA A 98 -28.43 -4.16 13.98
N VAL A 99 -29.14 -4.36 15.10
CA VAL A 99 -28.84 -3.65 16.36
C VAL A 99 -27.45 -4.02 16.90
N THR A 100 -27.04 -5.30 16.85
CA THR A 100 -25.70 -5.70 17.29
C THR A 100 -24.57 -5.16 16.41
N THR A 101 -24.79 -5.02 15.10
CA THR A 101 -23.79 -4.45 14.18
C THR A 101 -23.68 -2.93 14.34
N ILE A 102 -24.80 -2.22 14.56
CA ILE A 102 -24.79 -0.79 14.90
C ILE A 102 -24.04 -0.55 16.23
N ALA A 103 -24.29 -1.35 17.26
CA ALA A 103 -23.59 -1.24 18.54
C ALA A 103 -22.07 -1.47 18.39
N ALA A 104 -21.66 -2.49 17.63
CA ALA A 104 -20.24 -2.75 17.35
C ALA A 104 -19.58 -1.63 16.55
N LEU A 105 -20.28 -0.99 15.61
CA LEU A 105 -19.77 0.18 14.89
C LEU A 105 -19.62 1.39 15.83
N GLN A 106 -20.56 1.63 16.74
CA GLN A 106 -20.46 2.70 17.73
C GLN A 106 -19.28 2.50 18.69
N GLU A 107 -19.02 1.26 19.13
CA GLU A 107 -17.85 0.92 19.96
C GLU A 107 -16.53 1.19 19.21
N ASN A 108 -16.43 0.79 17.93
CA ASN A 108 -15.26 1.06 17.10
C ASN A 108 -15.03 2.58 16.88
N VAL A 109 -16.09 3.37 16.67
CA VAL A 109 -16.01 4.83 16.54
C VAL A 109 -15.54 5.48 17.86
N ALA A 110 -16.02 5.02 19.01
CA ALA A 110 -15.53 5.46 20.32
C ALA A 110 -14.04 5.11 20.51
N ALA A 111 -13.61 3.89 20.15
CA ALA A 111 -12.21 3.47 20.24
C ALA A 111 -11.28 4.30 19.34
N LEU A 112 -11.68 4.58 18.09
CA LEU A 112 -10.93 5.45 17.18
C LEU A 112 -10.85 6.91 17.68
N THR A 113 -11.94 7.42 18.29
CA THR A 113 -11.96 8.76 18.90
C THR A 113 -10.99 8.85 20.08
N ALA A 114 -10.96 7.83 20.94
CA ALA A 114 -10.01 7.75 22.06
C ALA A 114 -8.56 7.58 21.58
N PHE A 115 -8.31 6.89 20.46
CA PHE A 115 -6.99 6.79 19.85
C PHE A 115 -6.50 8.16 19.34
N ASN A 116 -7.35 8.87 18.57
CA ASN A 116 -7.03 10.20 18.05
C ASN A 116 -6.76 11.24 19.16
N GLN A 117 -7.45 11.14 20.30
CA GLN A 117 -7.18 11.96 21.48
C GLN A 117 -5.80 11.67 22.10
N ARG A 118 -5.38 10.40 22.17
CA ARG A 118 -4.02 10.02 22.65
C ARG A 118 -2.93 10.48 21.69
N GLU A 119 -3.15 10.37 20.39
CA GLU A 119 -2.23 10.85 19.36
C GLU A 119 -2.03 12.37 19.43
N LYS A 120 -3.12 13.14 19.62
CA LYS A 120 -3.05 14.59 19.87
C LYS A 120 -2.30 14.95 21.15
N ALA A 121 -2.50 14.19 22.24
CA ALA A 121 -1.76 14.40 23.48
C ALA A 121 -0.25 14.11 23.33
N LEU A 122 0.10 13.04 22.60
CA LEU A 122 1.50 12.70 22.29
C LEU A 122 2.16 13.77 21.42
N SER A 123 1.46 14.25 20.39
CA SER A 123 1.91 15.34 19.51
C SER A 123 2.16 16.64 20.28
N ALA A 124 1.25 17.02 21.17
CA ALA A 124 1.44 18.18 22.06
C ALA A 124 2.64 18.02 23.01
N SER A 125 2.87 16.81 23.53
CA SER A 125 4.04 16.50 24.37
C SER A 125 5.35 16.65 23.60
N LEU A 126 5.42 16.12 22.37
CA LEU A 126 6.59 16.25 21.50
C LEU A 126 6.86 17.70 21.09
N GLN A 127 5.82 18.50 20.83
CA GLN A 127 5.96 19.93 20.57
C GLN A 127 6.53 20.70 21.77
N ALA A 128 6.12 20.36 23.00
CA ALA A 128 6.66 20.94 24.22
C ALA A 128 8.15 20.57 24.43
N GLU A 129 8.51 19.30 24.17
CA GLU A 129 9.90 18.82 24.28
C GLU A 129 10.82 19.48 23.24
N VAL A 130 10.38 19.58 21.98
CA VAL A 130 11.12 20.31 20.92
C VAL A 130 11.30 21.79 21.28
N ALA A 131 10.29 22.44 21.87
CA ALA A 131 10.41 23.82 22.35
C ALA A 131 11.42 23.95 23.51
N GLN A 132 11.45 22.98 24.43
CA GLN A 132 12.41 22.93 25.54
C GLN A 132 13.85 22.72 25.04
N LEU A 133 14.09 21.79 24.12
CA LEU A 133 15.39 21.56 23.49
C LEU A 133 15.86 22.79 22.69
N THR A 134 14.95 23.45 21.97
CA THR A 134 15.22 24.71 21.24
C THR A 134 15.63 25.84 22.19
N LYS A 135 15.03 25.92 23.39
CA LYS A 135 15.43 26.87 24.44
C LYS A 135 16.83 26.54 24.97
N ALA A 136 17.11 25.28 25.28
CA ALA A 136 18.41 24.83 25.77
C ALA A 136 19.55 25.12 24.78
N LEU A 137 19.33 24.91 23.48
CA LEU A 137 20.28 25.26 22.41
C LEU A 137 20.55 26.77 22.34
N LYS A 138 19.53 27.62 22.54
CA LYS A 138 19.71 29.09 22.59
C LYS A 138 20.52 29.51 23.82
N GLU A 139 20.30 28.89 24.97
CA GLU A 139 21.08 29.13 26.19
C GLU A 139 22.55 28.67 26.05
N LEU A 140 22.80 27.50 25.44
CA LEU A 140 24.14 26.98 25.18
C LEU A 140 24.93 27.91 24.23
N ASN A 141 24.30 28.31 23.12
CA ASN A 141 24.90 29.26 22.17
C ASN A 141 25.14 30.65 22.80
N GLY A 142 24.33 31.05 23.77
CA GLY A 142 24.58 32.24 24.59
C GLY A 142 25.85 32.12 25.42
N ARG A 143 26.06 30.98 26.09
CA ARG A 143 27.25 30.71 26.91
C ARG A 143 28.53 30.64 26.08
N ASN A 144 28.52 29.97 24.92
CA ASN A 144 29.69 29.93 24.03
C ASN A 144 30.13 31.34 23.62
N ARG A 145 29.19 32.18 23.17
CA ARG A 145 29.47 33.60 22.83
C ARG A 145 30.02 34.42 23.99
N GLU A 146 29.78 34.02 25.24
CA GLU A 146 30.37 34.66 26.41
C GLU A 146 31.78 34.14 26.71
N ILE A 147 32.04 32.86 26.45
CA ILE A 147 33.39 32.25 26.51
C ILE A 147 34.28 32.90 25.44
N ASP A 148 33.83 32.97 24.18
CA ASP A 148 34.56 33.60 23.07
C ASP A 148 34.99 35.04 23.41
N ARG A 149 34.08 35.81 24.03
CA ARG A 149 34.39 37.15 24.57
C ARG A 149 35.45 37.09 25.65
N ARG A 150 35.29 36.24 26.67
CA ARG A 150 36.23 36.12 27.80
C ARG A 150 37.64 35.70 27.35
N GLU A 151 37.76 34.91 26.28
CA GLU A 151 39.07 34.58 25.69
C GLU A 151 39.66 35.77 24.91
N SER A 152 38.86 36.49 24.12
CA SER A 152 39.27 37.72 23.44
C SER A 152 39.77 38.81 24.41
N TRP A 153 39.15 38.95 25.58
CA TRP A 153 39.64 39.85 26.64
C TRP A 153 40.97 39.40 27.25
N ARG A 154 41.28 38.10 27.27
CA ARG A 154 42.55 37.58 27.81
C ARG A 154 43.73 37.79 26.86
N THR A 155 43.54 37.57 25.56
CA THR A 155 44.61 37.82 24.56
C THR A 155 44.93 39.29 24.38
N GLY A 156 43.99 40.21 24.65
CA GLY A 156 44.20 41.65 24.54
C GLY A 156 45.00 42.32 25.66
N SER A 157 45.21 41.69 26.83
CA SER A 157 45.73 42.37 28.04
C SER A 157 47.15 42.00 28.48
N SER A 158 47.92 41.23 27.69
CA SER A 158 49.21 40.67 28.11
C SER A 158 50.47 41.36 27.54
N LEU A 159 50.40 42.66 27.21
CA LEU A 159 51.54 43.46 26.71
C LEU A 159 51.67 44.82 27.41
N ASN A 160 52.12 44.81 28.66
CA ASN A 160 52.76 45.94 29.36
C ASN A 160 53.42 45.43 30.66
N ILE A 161 54.30 46.25 31.28
CA ILE A 161 55.15 45.93 32.46
C ILE A 161 56.35 45.01 32.10
N ALA A 162 57.61 45.30 32.45
CA ALA A 162 58.27 46.55 32.85
C ALA A 162 59.81 46.46 32.63
N ARG A 163 60.50 47.61 32.62
CA ARG A 163 61.97 47.70 32.80
C ARG A 163 62.32 47.79 34.29
N PRO A 164 63.39 47.12 34.75
CA PRO A 164 64.26 47.59 35.84
C PRO A 164 65.64 48.03 35.31
N ALA A 165 66.46 48.64 36.17
CA ALA A 165 67.81 49.12 35.86
C ALA A 165 68.77 48.90 37.05
N HIS A 166 70.08 49.03 36.79
CA HIS A 166 71.22 49.09 37.73
C HIS A 166 71.44 47.92 38.73
N SER A 167 72.65 47.37 38.70
CA SER A 167 73.58 47.43 39.84
C SER A 167 75.03 47.33 39.38
N ASP A 168 75.97 47.83 40.17
CA ASP A 168 77.41 47.86 39.92
C ASP A 168 78.16 46.85 40.82
N ASP A 169 79.30 46.31 40.34
CA ASP A 169 80.47 45.83 41.12
C ASP A 169 81.55 45.43 40.09
N VAL A 170 82.78 45.99 39.97
CA VAL A 170 83.87 46.31 40.91
C VAL A 170 84.85 45.14 41.16
N GLY A 171 86.09 45.33 40.69
CA GLY A 171 87.28 44.58 41.13
C GLY A 171 87.76 43.45 40.19
N LEU A 172 89.06 43.21 39.98
CA LEU A 172 90.29 43.86 40.50
C LEU A 172 91.40 43.79 39.43
N LEU A 173 92.31 44.78 39.42
CA LEU A 173 93.58 44.77 38.68
C LEU A 173 94.72 45.17 39.62
N PRO A 174 95.86 44.44 39.63
CA PRO A 174 97.11 44.90 40.23
C PRO A 174 98.03 45.56 39.18
N ASP A 175 98.76 46.60 39.59
CA ASP A 175 99.68 47.39 38.75
C ASP A 175 101.11 47.34 39.31
N ILE A 176 102.12 47.05 38.48
CA ILE A 176 103.54 46.96 38.89
C ILE A 176 104.48 47.50 37.79
N ASN A 177 104.97 48.72 38.05
CA ASN A 177 106.30 49.29 37.76
C ASN A 177 106.98 49.10 36.38
N LYS A 178 107.34 50.24 35.78
CA LYS A 178 108.30 50.37 34.66
C LYS A 178 109.69 50.76 35.18
N THR A 179 110.75 50.09 34.73
CA THR A 179 112.11 50.69 34.63
C THR A 179 112.98 50.01 33.57
N VAL A 180 113.33 50.79 32.53
CA VAL A 180 114.61 50.80 31.78
C VAL A 180 115.25 49.47 31.34
N THR A 181 115.21 49.20 30.03
CA THR A 181 116.42 48.92 29.21
C THR A 181 116.08 49.04 27.71
N LEU A 182 116.71 49.98 27.00
CA LEU A 182 116.25 50.46 25.69
C LEU A 182 116.91 49.75 24.49
N GLU A 183 116.92 48.42 24.46
CA GLU A 183 117.44 47.67 23.29
C GLU A 183 116.73 46.32 23.04
N ALA A 184 116.23 45.65 24.10
CA ALA A 184 115.38 44.46 23.95
C ALA A 184 113.94 44.77 23.47
N SER A 185 113.55 46.06 23.43
CA SER A 185 112.17 46.49 23.25
C SER A 185 111.57 46.11 21.89
N THR A 186 112.36 46.08 20.81
CA THR A 186 111.87 45.74 19.46
C THR A 186 111.54 44.25 19.33
N ALA A 187 112.37 43.36 19.90
CA ALA A 187 112.11 41.93 19.94
C ALA A 187 110.90 41.60 20.84
N ALA A 188 110.82 42.23 22.02
CA ALA A 188 109.68 42.07 22.92
C ALA A 188 108.36 42.57 22.29
N LEU A 189 108.39 43.69 21.55
CA LEU A 189 107.22 44.22 20.85
C LEU A 189 106.80 43.33 19.65
N GLN A 190 107.74 42.74 18.93
CA GLN A 190 107.43 41.72 17.91
C GLN A 190 106.82 40.46 18.54
N GLN A 191 107.33 40.00 19.68
CA GLN A 191 106.79 38.82 20.37
C GLN A 191 105.40 39.11 20.98
N HIS A 192 105.18 40.32 21.51
CA HIS A 192 103.87 40.80 21.95
C HIS A 192 102.87 40.85 20.79
N THR A 193 103.21 41.52 19.69
CA THR A 193 102.31 41.62 18.53
C THR A 193 102.02 40.27 17.87
N GLN A 194 102.97 39.31 17.86
CA GLN A 194 102.68 37.93 17.47
C GLN A 194 101.74 37.21 18.45
N MET A 195 101.90 37.41 19.76
CA MET A 195 101.00 36.86 20.78
C MET A 195 99.60 37.46 20.70
N GLU A 196 99.52 38.75 20.43
CA GLU A 196 98.29 39.54 20.28
C GLU A 196 97.53 39.17 19.01
N VAL A 197 98.21 39.03 17.87
CA VAL A 197 97.62 38.49 16.63
C VAL A 197 97.18 37.03 16.83
N SER A 198 97.92 36.23 17.60
CA SER A 198 97.52 34.86 17.97
C SER A 198 96.27 34.84 18.86
N TYR A 199 96.16 35.78 19.80
CA TYR A 199 94.99 35.97 20.65
C TYR A 199 93.78 36.45 19.85
N GLN A 200 93.92 37.48 19.02
CA GLN A 200 92.87 37.98 18.12
C GLN A 200 92.38 36.89 17.16
N ARG A 201 93.27 36.05 16.59
CA ARG A 201 92.86 34.88 15.79
C ARG A 201 92.07 33.85 16.60
N LYS A 202 92.39 33.64 17.88
CA LYS A 202 91.62 32.75 18.77
C LYS A 202 90.26 33.36 19.13
N VAL A 203 90.19 34.66 19.41
CA VAL A 203 88.94 35.39 19.66
C VAL A 203 88.03 35.31 18.43
N LEU A 204 88.51 35.70 17.25
CA LEU A 204 87.77 35.57 15.99
C LEU A 204 87.34 34.12 15.69
N SER A 205 88.15 33.12 16.05
CA SER A 205 87.78 31.71 15.90
C SER A 205 86.66 31.29 16.86
N LEU A 206 86.69 31.78 18.10
CA LEU A 206 85.62 31.57 19.09
C LEU A 206 84.34 32.32 18.71
N GLU A 207 84.43 33.57 18.26
CA GLU A 207 83.30 34.36 17.75
C GLU A 207 82.63 33.68 16.56
N ASN A 208 83.41 33.22 15.57
CA ASN A 208 82.89 32.45 14.43
C ASN A 208 82.26 31.11 14.86
N ARG A 209 82.77 30.47 15.92
CA ARG A 209 82.15 29.26 16.49
C ARG A 209 80.85 29.60 17.23
N CYS A 210 80.78 30.72 17.92
CA CYS A 210 79.58 31.22 18.60
C CYS A 210 78.50 31.65 17.61
N THR A 211 78.82 32.37 16.53
CA THR A 211 77.84 32.74 15.50
C THR A 211 77.31 31.50 14.78
N HIS A 212 78.17 30.54 14.42
CA HIS A 212 77.72 29.28 13.81
C HIS A 212 76.85 28.43 14.77
N LEU A 213 77.12 28.47 16.08
CA LEU A 213 76.29 27.82 17.10
C LEU A 213 74.96 28.54 17.29
N MET A 214 74.92 29.88 17.30
CA MET A 214 73.68 30.65 17.31
C MET A 214 72.83 30.40 16.07
N GLU A 215 73.42 30.29 14.88
CA GLU A 215 72.67 29.99 13.66
C GLU A 215 72.15 28.55 13.64
N ASN A 216 72.92 27.58 14.17
CA ASN A 216 72.43 26.21 14.37
C ASN A 216 71.26 26.17 15.37
N ASN A 217 71.34 26.90 16.48
CA ASN A 217 70.25 27.03 17.44
C ASN A 217 69.01 27.72 16.83
N LYS A 218 69.20 28.75 15.98
CA LYS A 218 68.11 29.39 15.24
C LYS A 218 67.43 28.40 14.29
N LYS A 219 68.20 27.59 13.55
CA LYS A 219 67.69 26.52 12.68
C LYS A 219 66.96 25.41 13.46
N LEU A 220 67.43 25.10 14.68
CA LEU A 220 66.76 24.16 15.58
C LEU A 220 65.40 24.73 16.06
N LEU A 221 65.37 25.98 16.52
CA LEU A 221 64.14 26.66 16.96
C LEU A 221 63.09 26.74 15.85
N THR A 222 63.48 27.07 14.61
CA THR A 222 62.54 27.06 13.47
C THR A 222 61.99 25.67 13.16
N LYS A 223 62.77 24.60 13.40
CA LYS A 223 62.28 23.22 13.26
C LYS A 223 61.34 22.82 14.40
N ILE A 224 61.61 23.26 15.63
CA ILE A 224 60.72 23.04 16.78
C ILE A 224 59.37 23.72 16.51
N GLN A 225 59.36 25.00 16.14
CA GLN A 225 58.14 25.75 15.77
C GLN A 225 57.36 25.10 14.62
N GLN A 226 58.06 24.54 13.63
CA GLN A 226 57.41 23.79 12.53
C GLN A 226 56.78 22.47 13.02
N LEU A 227 57.44 21.74 13.93
CA LEU A 227 56.90 20.52 14.51
C LEU A 227 55.71 20.80 15.44
N GLU A 228 55.79 21.85 16.26
CA GLU A 228 54.68 22.34 17.10
C GLU A 228 53.47 22.71 16.24
N LYS A 229 53.67 23.47 15.15
CA LYS A 229 52.61 23.78 14.19
C LYS A 229 51.99 22.50 13.61
N ASN A 230 52.81 21.60 13.06
CA ASN A 230 52.33 20.35 12.46
C ASN A 230 51.56 19.48 13.49
N GLN A 231 51.99 19.48 14.76
CA GLN A 231 51.28 18.80 15.84
C GLN A 231 49.91 19.43 16.10
N THR A 232 49.82 20.77 16.18
CA THR A 232 48.51 21.43 16.36
C THR A 232 47.54 21.19 15.19
N GLU A 233 48.04 21.12 13.96
CA GLU A 233 47.24 20.77 12.77
C GLU A 233 46.75 19.32 12.84
N ALA A 234 47.60 18.37 13.24
CA ALA A 234 47.22 16.98 13.47
C ALA A 234 46.20 16.82 14.61
N ASP A 235 46.36 17.56 15.73
CA ASP A 235 45.42 17.57 16.85
C ASP A 235 44.06 18.21 16.49
N VAL A 236 44.01 19.11 15.50
CA VAL A 236 42.75 19.60 14.93
C VAL A 236 42.10 18.52 14.07
N GLN A 237 42.84 17.91 13.13
CA GLN A 237 42.32 16.83 12.27
C GLN A 237 41.81 15.62 13.11
N ALA A 238 42.54 15.22 14.15
CA ALA A 238 42.13 14.15 15.06
C ALA A 238 40.88 14.51 15.88
N ARG A 239 40.62 15.79 16.16
CA ARG A 239 39.36 16.25 16.79
C ARG A 239 38.20 16.21 15.80
N THR A 240 38.39 16.67 14.56
CA THR A 240 37.38 16.60 13.50
C THR A 240 36.97 15.15 13.23
N LEU A 241 37.92 14.24 13.02
CA LEU A 241 37.63 12.82 12.79
C LEU A 241 36.88 12.14 13.96
N ARG A 242 37.13 12.57 15.21
CA ARG A 242 36.35 12.10 16.39
C ARG A 242 34.94 12.66 16.39
N GLN A 243 34.75 13.93 16.02
CA GLN A 243 33.41 14.53 15.87
C GLN A 243 32.61 13.81 14.78
N ASP A 244 33.18 13.61 13.59
CA ASP A 244 32.54 12.88 12.50
C ASP A 244 32.22 11.43 12.88
N SER A 245 33.14 10.74 13.58
CA SER A 245 32.89 9.39 14.11
C SER A 245 31.73 9.36 15.11
N SER A 246 31.63 10.36 16.00
CA SER A 246 30.52 10.45 16.97
C SER A 246 29.18 10.76 16.29
N ARG A 247 29.20 11.61 15.25
CA ARG A 247 28.02 11.91 14.43
C ARG A 247 27.54 10.66 13.68
N LEU A 248 28.44 9.95 13.00
CA LEU A 248 28.14 8.70 12.29
C LEU A 248 27.58 7.63 13.24
N ALA A 249 28.07 7.54 14.48
CA ALA A 249 27.49 6.66 15.48
C ALA A 249 26.02 7.01 15.79
N THR A 250 25.72 8.30 16.01
CA THR A 250 24.32 8.73 16.22
C THR A 250 23.43 8.54 15.00
N GLU A 251 23.96 8.75 13.78
CA GLU A 251 23.23 8.46 12.53
C GLU A 251 22.90 6.96 12.42
N VAL A 252 23.85 6.08 12.75
CA VAL A 252 23.62 4.62 12.81
C VAL A 252 22.58 4.24 13.87
N GLU A 253 22.57 4.86 15.06
CA GLU A 253 21.55 4.61 16.08
C GLU A 253 20.15 5.03 15.61
N THR A 254 20.01 6.19 14.96
CA THR A 254 18.72 6.63 14.37
C THR A 254 18.25 5.76 13.21
N LEU A 255 19.18 5.23 12.40
CA LEU A 255 18.86 4.27 11.35
C LEU A 255 18.38 2.94 11.97
N ASN A 256 19.03 2.47 13.03
CA ASN A 256 18.69 1.22 13.70
C ASN A 256 17.33 1.28 14.42
N SER A 257 16.99 2.41 15.05
CA SER A 257 15.65 2.63 15.62
C SER A 257 14.57 2.71 14.53
N THR A 258 14.88 3.33 13.38
CA THR A 258 14.01 3.35 12.20
C THR A 258 13.77 1.94 11.64
N ILE A 259 14.83 1.13 11.47
CA ILE A 259 14.74 -0.28 11.02
C ILE A 259 13.91 -1.11 12.02
N THR A 260 14.07 -0.88 13.32
CA THR A 260 13.29 -1.55 14.38
C THR A 260 11.80 -1.20 14.28
N SER A 261 11.48 0.09 14.10
CA SER A 261 10.11 0.58 13.90
C SER A 261 9.46 0.00 12.66
N GLN A 262 10.15 0.02 11.51
CA GLN A 262 9.68 -0.57 10.26
C GLN A 262 9.49 -2.10 10.39
N SER A 263 10.38 -2.79 11.09
CA SER A 263 10.26 -4.24 11.33
C SER A 263 9.02 -4.57 12.16
N ALA A 264 8.74 -3.80 13.21
CA ALA A 264 7.52 -3.95 14.01
C ALA A 264 6.25 -3.72 13.17
N LEU A 265 6.25 -2.70 12.31
CA LEU A 265 5.14 -2.42 11.38
C LEU A 265 4.92 -3.55 10.38
N VAL A 266 5.99 -4.10 9.77
CA VAL A 266 5.92 -5.26 8.85
C VAL A 266 5.39 -6.52 9.55
N ILE A 267 5.77 -6.75 10.82
CA ILE A 267 5.22 -7.85 11.64
C ILE A 267 3.72 -7.62 11.91
N GLY A 268 3.31 -6.39 12.21
CA GLY A 268 1.91 -6.01 12.38
C GLY A 268 1.06 -6.21 11.12
N LEU A 269 1.58 -5.78 9.95
CA LEU A 269 0.94 -6.00 8.65
C LEU A 269 0.82 -7.49 8.32
N ARG A 270 1.91 -8.27 8.42
CA ARG A 270 1.86 -9.74 8.22
C ARG A 270 0.83 -10.41 9.12
N THR A 271 0.76 -10.01 10.39
CA THR A 271 -0.22 -10.54 11.35
C THR A 271 -1.66 -10.19 10.95
N THR A 272 -1.87 -9.01 10.39
CA THR A 272 -3.19 -8.55 9.94
C THR A 272 -3.62 -9.21 8.64
N VAL A 273 -2.74 -9.27 7.64
CA VAL A 273 -2.95 -10.01 6.38
C VAL A 273 -3.25 -11.49 6.64
N HIS A 274 -2.52 -12.13 7.56
CA HIS A 274 -2.78 -13.52 7.93
C HIS A 274 -4.16 -13.68 8.60
N LYS A 275 -4.57 -12.77 9.50
CA LYS A 275 -5.92 -12.77 10.10
C LYS A 275 -7.03 -12.56 9.05
N LEU A 276 -6.81 -11.71 8.04
CA LEU A 276 -7.76 -11.47 6.95
C LEU A 276 -7.85 -12.68 6.02
N SER A 277 -6.71 -13.24 5.60
CA SER A 277 -6.62 -14.45 4.79
C SER A 277 -7.35 -15.63 5.45
N VAL A 278 -7.08 -15.91 6.73
CA VAL A 278 -7.77 -16.97 7.49
C VAL A 278 -9.27 -16.72 7.62
N ARG A 279 -9.71 -15.45 7.74
CA ARG A 279 -11.13 -15.09 7.75
C ARG A 279 -11.79 -15.29 6.38
N GLN A 280 -11.19 -14.81 5.29
CA GLN A 280 -11.71 -14.98 3.93
C GLN A 280 -11.80 -16.46 3.54
N VAL A 281 -10.73 -17.24 3.75
CA VAL A 281 -10.73 -18.69 3.48
C VAL A 281 -11.81 -19.40 4.30
N LYS A 282 -11.98 -19.05 5.59
CA LYS A 282 -13.05 -19.63 6.41
C LYS A 282 -14.45 -19.24 5.93
N LEU A 283 -14.66 -17.99 5.51
CA LEU A 283 -15.95 -17.52 5.00
C LEU A 283 -16.31 -18.22 3.67
N ALA A 284 -15.35 -18.28 2.74
CA ALA A 284 -15.50 -18.95 1.45
C ALA A 284 -15.78 -20.45 1.63
N LEU A 285 -15.09 -21.13 2.55
CA LEU A 285 -15.37 -22.52 2.90
C LEU A 285 -16.80 -22.70 3.44
N SER A 286 -17.26 -21.83 4.36
CA SER A 286 -18.64 -21.93 4.88
C SER A 286 -19.72 -21.63 3.83
N LEU A 287 -19.48 -20.70 2.90
CA LEU A 287 -20.36 -20.43 1.76
C LEU A 287 -20.43 -21.62 0.81
N HIS A 288 -19.29 -22.24 0.49
CA HIS A 288 -19.23 -23.40 -0.39
C HIS A 288 -19.85 -24.64 0.27
N GLU A 289 -19.60 -24.87 1.56
CA GLU A 289 -20.24 -25.94 2.35
C GLU A 289 -21.76 -25.76 2.40
N GLN A 290 -22.25 -24.54 2.66
CA GLN A 290 -23.68 -24.24 2.64
C GLN A 290 -24.29 -24.53 1.26
N ALA A 291 -23.71 -24.00 0.18
CA ALA A 291 -24.16 -24.23 -1.19
C ALA A 291 -24.19 -25.73 -1.56
N LEU A 292 -23.21 -26.53 -1.12
CA LEU A 292 -23.21 -27.98 -1.30
C LEU A 292 -24.36 -28.66 -0.53
N THR A 293 -24.73 -28.18 0.68
CA THR A 293 -25.91 -28.72 1.38
C THR A 293 -27.24 -28.33 0.72
N ASP A 294 -27.34 -27.13 0.13
CA ASP A 294 -28.53 -26.70 -0.62
C ASP A 294 -28.68 -27.50 -1.92
N LEU A 295 -27.58 -27.71 -2.66
CA LEU A 295 -27.55 -28.54 -3.86
C LEU A 295 -27.95 -29.99 -3.54
N LYS A 296 -27.42 -30.56 -2.45
CA LYS A 296 -27.77 -31.91 -1.97
C LYS A 296 -29.26 -32.01 -1.62
N ARG A 297 -29.81 -31.04 -0.87
CA ARG A 297 -31.25 -30.96 -0.56
C ARG A 297 -32.13 -30.72 -1.78
N SER A 298 -31.58 -30.22 -2.89
CA SER A 298 -32.27 -30.19 -4.19
C SER A 298 -32.27 -31.55 -4.86
N LEU A 299 -31.11 -32.22 -4.94
CA LEU A 299 -30.97 -33.55 -5.53
C LEU A 299 -31.86 -34.60 -4.82
N GLU A 300 -31.91 -34.57 -3.49
CA GLU A 300 -32.77 -35.46 -2.68
C GLU A 300 -34.27 -35.28 -2.98
N ARG A 301 -34.72 -34.05 -3.25
CA ARG A 301 -36.10 -33.77 -3.69
C ARG A 301 -36.38 -34.33 -5.08
N CYS A 302 -35.53 -34.04 -6.06
CA CYS A 302 -35.68 -34.57 -7.42
C CYS A 302 -35.63 -36.11 -7.48
N GLN A 303 -34.84 -36.75 -6.62
CA GLN A 303 -34.83 -38.22 -6.48
C GLN A 303 -36.14 -38.76 -5.88
N SER A 304 -36.72 -38.07 -4.89
CA SER A 304 -38.03 -38.40 -4.32
C SER A 304 -39.15 -38.29 -5.36
N GLU A 305 -39.19 -37.17 -6.09
CA GLU A 305 -40.13 -36.90 -7.18
C GLU A 305 -40.05 -37.95 -8.29
N LEU A 306 -38.84 -38.29 -8.76
CA LEU A 306 -38.60 -39.38 -9.72
C LEU A 306 -39.08 -40.74 -9.19
N GLY A 307 -38.98 -40.97 -7.88
CA GLY A 307 -39.58 -42.14 -7.21
C GLY A 307 -41.10 -42.16 -7.35
N THR A 308 -41.78 -41.06 -7.05
CA THR A 308 -43.26 -40.96 -7.21
C THR A 308 -43.71 -41.11 -8.67
N VAL A 309 -42.95 -40.58 -9.63
CA VAL A 309 -43.23 -40.74 -11.06
C VAL A 309 -43.13 -42.21 -11.47
N LYS A 310 -42.06 -42.92 -11.06
CA LYS A 310 -41.90 -44.37 -11.31
C LYS A 310 -43.01 -45.20 -10.65
N GLN A 311 -43.47 -44.81 -9.46
CA GLN A 311 -44.62 -45.46 -8.80
C GLN A 311 -45.92 -45.27 -9.61
N ARG A 312 -46.18 -44.05 -10.10
CA ARG A 312 -47.33 -43.73 -10.96
C ARG A 312 -47.27 -44.48 -12.29
N GLU A 313 -46.10 -44.55 -12.91
CA GLU A 313 -45.86 -45.29 -14.15
C GLU A 313 -46.09 -46.80 -13.97
N LYS A 314 -45.64 -47.37 -12.84
CA LYS A 314 -45.93 -48.76 -12.47
C LYS A 314 -47.44 -49.01 -12.35
N LEU A 315 -48.17 -48.16 -11.62
CA LEU A 315 -49.63 -48.29 -11.46
C LEU A 315 -50.36 -48.19 -12.81
N LEU A 316 -49.93 -47.28 -13.71
CA LEU A 316 -50.50 -47.17 -15.05
C LEU A 316 -50.25 -48.43 -15.91
N ARG A 317 -49.09 -49.09 -15.77
CA ARG A 317 -48.81 -50.38 -16.41
C ARG A 317 -49.68 -51.50 -15.81
N GLU A 318 -49.85 -51.54 -14.49
CA GLU A 318 -50.74 -52.52 -13.83
C GLU A 318 -52.21 -52.35 -14.25
N GLU A 319 -52.72 -51.13 -14.38
CA GLU A 319 -54.08 -50.88 -14.93
C GLU A 319 -54.20 -51.23 -16.42
N HIS A 320 -53.15 -50.98 -17.22
CA HIS A 320 -53.14 -51.39 -18.63
C HIS A 320 -53.21 -52.92 -18.77
N ASP A 321 -52.45 -53.68 -17.99
CA ASP A 321 -52.49 -55.14 -18.02
C ASP A 321 -53.80 -55.72 -17.46
N LYS A 322 -54.45 -55.05 -16.49
CA LYS A 322 -55.83 -55.37 -16.07
C LYS A 322 -56.84 -55.17 -17.19
N LEU A 323 -56.81 -54.02 -17.89
CA LEU A 323 -57.71 -53.75 -19.01
C LEU A 323 -57.50 -54.75 -20.16
N LYS A 324 -56.23 -55.09 -20.45
CA LYS A 324 -55.85 -56.05 -21.48
C LYS A 324 -56.29 -57.48 -21.14
N THR A 325 -56.15 -57.90 -19.88
CA THR A 325 -56.63 -59.21 -19.43
C THR A 325 -58.16 -59.28 -19.37
N ALA A 326 -58.85 -58.21 -18.93
CA ALA A 326 -60.30 -58.12 -18.98
C ALA A 326 -60.84 -58.24 -20.43
N ALA A 327 -60.25 -57.50 -21.38
CA ALA A 327 -60.61 -57.59 -22.79
C ALA A 327 -60.35 -59.00 -23.39
N SER A 328 -59.32 -59.72 -22.93
CA SER A 328 -59.11 -61.12 -23.32
C SER A 328 -60.20 -62.04 -22.77
N HIS A 329 -60.57 -61.89 -21.49
CA HIS A 329 -61.66 -62.67 -20.88
C HIS A 329 -63.02 -62.37 -21.54
N GLU A 330 -63.31 -61.13 -21.90
CA GLU A 330 -64.52 -60.79 -22.66
C GLU A 330 -64.51 -61.42 -24.05
N LYS A 331 -63.37 -61.39 -24.75
CA LYS A 331 -63.21 -62.06 -26.05
C LYS A 331 -63.37 -63.58 -25.94
N GLU A 332 -62.78 -64.21 -24.92
CA GLU A 332 -62.91 -65.65 -24.67
C GLU A 332 -64.32 -66.04 -24.24
N ALA A 333 -64.99 -65.23 -23.42
CA ALA A 333 -66.40 -65.41 -23.07
C ALA A 333 -67.32 -65.23 -24.29
N MET A 334 -66.98 -64.30 -25.20
CA MET A 334 -67.71 -64.11 -26.46
C MET A 334 -67.49 -65.29 -27.41
N MET A 335 -66.25 -65.78 -27.58
CA MET A 335 -65.99 -67.01 -28.35
C MET A 335 -66.67 -68.23 -27.72
N SER A 336 -66.68 -68.36 -26.40
CA SER A 336 -67.38 -69.45 -25.69
C SER A 336 -68.89 -69.38 -25.88
N LYS A 337 -69.48 -68.17 -25.91
CA LYS A 337 -70.89 -67.96 -26.27
C LYS A 337 -71.14 -68.36 -27.73
N ILE A 338 -70.27 -67.99 -28.68
CA ILE A 338 -70.38 -68.33 -30.11
C ILE A 338 -70.27 -69.84 -30.33
N LEU A 339 -69.27 -70.51 -29.73
CA LEU A 339 -69.11 -71.96 -29.77
C LEU A 339 -70.31 -72.67 -29.11
N GLY A 340 -70.81 -72.15 -27.99
CA GLY A 340 -72.04 -72.64 -27.36
C GLY A 340 -73.30 -72.43 -28.21
N PHE A 341 -73.36 -71.40 -29.06
CA PHE A 341 -74.40 -71.24 -30.07
C PHE A 341 -74.25 -72.25 -31.22
N GLN A 342 -73.03 -72.45 -31.73
CA GLN A 342 -72.77 -73.46 -32.77
C GLN A 342 -73.07 -74.89 -32.29
N GLN A 343 -72.71 -75.22 -31.04
CA GLN A 343 -73.02 -76.51 -30.44
C GLN A 343 -74.53 -76.67 -30.18
N ARG A 344 -75.24 -75.63 -29.76
CA ARG A 344 -76.71 -75.66 -29.66
C ARG A 344 -77.37 -75.85 -31.02
N LEU A 345 -76.89 -75.21 -32.09
CA LEU A 345 -77.39 -75.39 -33.44
C LEU A 345 -77.19 -76.84 -33.92
N GLN A 346 -75.99 -77.39 -33.73
CA GLN A 346 -75.70 -78.80 -34.04
C GLN A 346 -76.48 -79.82 -33.18
N GLN A 347 -77.03 -79.40 -32.04
CA GLN A 347 -77.90 -80.24 -31.20
C GLN A 347 -79.40 -80.04 -31.52
N SER A 348 -79.82 -78.86 -31.98
CA SER A 348 -81.21 -78.60 -32.36
C SER A 348 -81.65 -79.35 -33.62
N ASP A 349 -80.72 -79.71 -34.51
CA ASP A 349 -81.00 -80.53 -35.71
C ASP A 349 -81.49 -81.96 -35.38
N VAL A 350 -81.41 -82.39 -34.10
CA VAL A 350 -81.94 -83.69 -33.61
C VAL A 350 -83.05 -83.50 -32.56
N ALA A 351 -83.21 -82.30 -32.00
CA ALA A 351 -84.21 -81.97 -30.98
C ALA A 351 -85.44 -81.25 -31.58
N GLY A 352 -86.06 -81.86 -32.60
CA GLY A 352 -87.27 -81.32 -33.23
C GLY A 352 -88.48 -81.39 -32.30
N GLY A 353 -88.83 -80.28 -31.63
CA GLY A 353 -90.02 -80.27 -30.78
C GLY A 353 -90.17 -79.19 -29.71
N ASP A 354 -89.71 -77.95 -29.92
CA ASP A 354 -90.26 -76.81 -29.18
C ASP A 354 -90.12 -75.49 -29.96
N VAL A 355 -91.08 -75.25 -30.87
CA VAL A 355 -91.11 -74.02 -31.70
C VAL A 355 -91.46 -72.79 -30.86
N GLU A 356 -92.21 -72.96 -29.77
CA GLU A 356 -92.63 -71.83 -28.92
C GLU A 356 -91.49 -71.33 -28.03
N THR A 357 -90.69 -72.20 -27.40
CA THR A 357 -89.49 -71.72 -26.70
C THR A 357 -88.39 -71.25 -27.66
N LEU A 358 -88.29 -71.79 -28.87
CA LEU A 358 -87.38 -71.23 -29.90
C LEU A 358 -87.82 -69.85 -30.40
N ASP A 359 -89.12 -69.60 -30.60
CA ASP A 359 -89.66 -68.28 -30.92
C ASP A 359 -89.50 -67.30 -29.73
N LEU A 360 -89.77 -67.74 -28.50
CA LEU A 360 -89.55 -66.94 -27.28
C LEU A 360 -88.06 -66.60 -27.09
N LEU A 361 -87.15 -67.56 -27.33
CA LEU A 361 -85.72 -67.35 -27.29
C LEU A 361 -85.26 -66.43 -28.44
N THR A 362 -85.84 -66.57 -29.63
CA THR A 362 -85.57 -65.69 -30.77
C THR A 362 -86.01 -64.25 -30.48
N LYS A 363 -87.19 -64.04 -29.90
CA LYS A 363 -87.67 -62.73 -29.44
C LYS A 363 -86.81 -62.16 -28.32
N LYS A 364 -86.33 -63.01 -27.39
CA LYS A 364 -85.37 -62.61 -26.35
C LYS A 364 -84.02 -62.19 -26.95
N LEU A 365 -83.48 -62.96 -27.90
CA LEU A 365 -82.22 -62.66 -28.58
C LEU A 365 -82.34 -61.46 -29.52
N GLN A 366 -83.49 -61.22 -30.15
CA GLN A 366 -83.77 -59.98 -30.88
C GLN A 366 -83.77 -58.78 -29.94
N LYS A 367 -84.35 -58.90 -28.73
CA LYS A 367 -84.33 -57.84 -27.71
C LYS A 367 -82.93 -57.62 -27.13
N GLU A 368 -82.16 -58.67 -26.89
CA GLU A 368 -80.76 -58.59 -26.44
C GLU A 368 -79.85 -58.00 -27.54
N ASN A 369 -80.07 -58.36 -28.81
CA ASN A 369 -79.35 -57.77 -29.95
C ASN A 369 -79.72 -56.29 -30.15
N ALA A 370 -81.00 -55.92 -30.00
CA ALA A 370 -81.41 -54.52 -30.02
C ALA A 370 -80.79 -53.70 -28.88
N ALA A 371 -80.67 -54.28 -27.67
CA ALA A 371 -79.94 -53.64 -26.57
C ALA A 371 -78.44 -53.50 -26.89
N LEU A 372 -77.79 -54.55 -27.38
CA LEU A 372 -76.38 -54.52 -27.76
C LEU A 372 -76.08 -53.57 -28.92
N LEU A 373 -77.04 -53.32 -29.83
CA LEU A 373 -76.93 -52.29 -30.85
C LEU A 373 -76.97 -50.88 -30.25
N VAL A 374 -77.83 -50.62 -29.26
CA VAL A 374 -77.85 -49.35 -28.51
C VAL A 374 -76.58 -49.17 -27.67
N ASP A 375 -76.07 -50.24 -27.03
CA ASP A 375 -74.80 -50.22 -26.31
C ASP A 375 -73.61 -49.97 -27.26
N LEU A 376 -73.67 -50.49 -28.49
CA LEU A 376 -72.68 -50.24 -29.53
C LEU A 376 -72.76 -48.80 -30.07
N GLU A 377 -73.95 -48.27 -30.35
CA GLU A 377 -74.15 -46.88 -30.81
C GLU A 377 -73.72 -45.87 -29.73
N THR A 378 -74.07 -46.09 -28.47
CA THR A 378 -73.61 -45.26 -27.35
C THR A 378 -72.09 -45.36 -27.15
N SER A 379 -71.50 -46.55 -27.31
CA SER A 379 -70.04 -46.73 -27.30
C SER A 379 -69.35 -46.02 -28.46
N GLN A 380 -69.92 -46.06 -29.67
CA GLN A 380 -69.41 -45.33 -30.84
C GLN A 380 -69.54 -43.81 -30.68
N SER A 381 -70.65 -43.34 -30.11
CA SER A 381 -70.85 -41.93 -29.74
C SER A 381 -69.80 -41.48 -28.72
N HIS A 382 -69.57 -42.25 -27.66
CA HIS A 382 -68.53 -41.97 -26.66
C HIS A 382 -67.12 -42.01 -27.27
N ARG A 383 -66.82 -42.97 -28.16
CA ARG A 383 -65.56 -43.04 -28.92
C ARG A 383 -65.35 -41.76 -29.75
N SER A 384 -66.40 -41.26 -30.40
CA SER A 384 -66.37 -40.05 -31.23
C SER A 384 -66.19 -38.78 -30.38
N GLN A 385 -66.79 -38.72 -29.19
CA GLN A 385 -66.57 -37.65 -28.21
C GLN A 385 -65.12 -37.67 -27.67
N LEU A 386 -64.56 -38.85 -27.41
CA LEU A 386 -63.16 -39.00 -27.00
C LEU A 386 -62.18 -38.60 -28.13
N GLU A 387 -62.41 -39.03 -29.38
CA GLU A 387 -61.60 -38.58 -30.52
C GLU A 387 -61.66 -37.06 -30.72
N THR A 388 -62.82 -36.45 -30.49
CA THR A 388 -62.98 -34.98 -30.53
C THR A 388 -62.18 -34.31 -29.41
N ARG A 389 -62.21 -34.85 -28.18
CA ARG A 389 -61.42 -34.36 -27.05
C ARG A 389 -59.91 -34.54 -27.24
N VAL A 390 -59.47 -35.63 -27.85
CA VAL A 390 -58.05 -35.85 -28.18
C VAL A 390 -57.59 -34.77 -29.17
N ARG A 391 -58.32 -34.55 -30.27
CA ARG A 391 -58.00 -33.48 -31.24
C ARG A 391 -57.97 -32.07 -30.59
N GLN A 392 -58.85 -31.80 -29.63
CA GLN A 392 -58.83 -30.54 -28.87
C GLN A 392 -57.57 -30.41 -27.99
N LEU A 393 -57.10 -31.49 -27.38
CA LEU A 393 -55.86 -31.50 -26.61
C LEU A 393 -54.62 -31.41 -27.51
N ASP A 394 -54.63 -32.06 -28.67
CA ASP A 394 -53.58 -31.96 -29.69
C ASP A 394 -53.46 -30.51 -30.20
N GLN A 395 -54.59 -29.86 -30.51
CA GLN A 395 -54.63 -28.45 -30.91
C GLN A 395 -54.08 -27.54 -29.79
N LEU A 396 -54.53 -27.69 -28.54
CA LEU A 396 -54.02 -26.90 -27.41
C LEU A 396 -52.51 -27.14 -27.15
N SER A 397 -52.01 -28.34 -27.45
CA SER A 397 -50.58 -28.66 -27.40
C SER A 397 -49.79 -27.93 -28.50
N GLU A 398 -50.31 -27.90 -29.73
CA GLU A 398 -49.72 -27.15 -30.85
C GLU A 398 -49.75 -25.63 -30.62
N GLU A 399 -50.85 -25.10 -30.08
CA GLU A 399 -50.97 -23.70 -29.64
C GLU A 399 -49.95 -23.36 -28.54
N PHE A 400 -49.78 -24.24 -27.54
CA PHE A 400 -48.78 -24.05 -26.48
C PHE A 400 -47.33 -24.12 -27.01
N LEU A 401 -47.04 -25.03 -27.95
CA LEU A 401 -45.75 -25.10 -28.64
C LEU A 401 -45.51 -23.85 -29.50
N GLN A 402 -46.55 -23.27 -30.11
CA GLN A 402 -46.44 -22.03 -30.86
C GLN A 402 -46.15 -20.83 -29.94
N VAL A 403 -46.87 -20.70 -28.82
CA VAL A 403 -46.58 -19.68 -27.79
C VAL A 403 -45.15 -19.84 -27.26
N LYS A 404 -44.71 -21.07 -26.98
CA LYS A 404 -43.34 -21.35 -26.55
C LYS A 404 -42.31 -20.86 -27.59
N ARG A 405 -42.52 -21.15 -28.88
CA ARG A 405 -41.62 -20.67 -29.95
C ARG A 405 -41.55 -19.14 -30.02
N VAL A 406 -42.67 -18.45 -29.81
CA VAL A 406 -42.71 -16.97 -29.77
C VAL A 406 -41.93 -16.44 -28.56
N MET A 407 -42.14 -17.01 -27.37
CA MET A 407 -41.36 -16.64 -26.18
C MET A 407 -39.87 -16.92 -26.33
N GLU A 408 -39.49 -18.04 -26.96
CA GLU A 408 -38.08 -18.35 -27.27
C GLU A 408 -37.49 -17.35 -28.27
N THR A 409 -38.25 -16.82 -29.24
CA THR A 409 -37.77 -15.72 -30.11
C THR A 409 -37.66 -14.39 -29.35
N GLU A 410 -38.64 -14.03 -28.52
CA GLU A 410 -38.62 -12.81 -27.71
C GLU A 410 -37.44 -12.81 -26.71
N GLU A 411 -37.13 -13.95 -26.09
CA GLU A 411 -35.97 -14.13 -25.21
C GLU A 411 -34.64 -13.91 -25.96
N ASN A 412 -34.51 -14.44 -27.18
CA ASN A 412 -33.33 -14.23 -28.02
C ASN A 412 -33.20 -12.78 -28.49
N GLU A 413 -34.31 -12.11 -28.84
CA GLU A 413 -34.31 -10.70 -29.23
C GLU A 413 -33.96 -9.77 -28.06
N LEU A 414 -34.50 -10.01 -26.86
CA LEU A 414 -34.15 -9.27 -25.64
C LEU A 414 -32.69 -9.50 -25.23
N GLN A 415 -32.16 -10.71 -25.40
CA GLN A 415 -30.75 -11.01 -25.15
C GLN A 415 -29.83 -10.33 -26.19
N ALA A 416 -30.27 -10.21 -27.45
CA ALA A 416 -29.57 -9.45 -28.48
C ALA A 416 -29.59 -7.93 -28.19
N GLU A 417 -30.72 -7.37 -27.74
CA GLU A 417 -30.76 -5.96 -27.31
C GLU A 417 -29.87 -5.74 -26.07
N LEU A 418 -29.95 -6.60 -25.05
CA LEU A 418 -29.14 -6.48 -23.82
C LEU A 418 -27.63 -6.48 -24.12
N THR A 419 -27.18 -7.38 -24.99
CA THR A 419 -25.76 -7.43 -25.41
C THR A 419 -25.36 -6.21 -26.25
N ALA A 420 -26.24 -5.67 -27.09
CA ALA A 420 -26.01 -4.42 -27.80
C ALA A 420 -25.95 -3.19 -26.87
N LYS A 421 -26.81 -3.10 -25.84
CA LYS A 421 -26.74 -2.05 -24.81
C LYS A 421 -25.44 -2.14 -24.01
N GLN A 422 -25.00 -3.35 -23.66
CA GLN A 422 -23.74 -3.56 -22.94
C GLN A 422 -22.55 -3.06 -23.77
N GLN A 423 -22.47 -3.44 -25.06
CA GLN A 423 -21.42 -2.95 -25.97
C GLN A 423 -21.43 -1.42 -26.12
N ALA A 424 -22.62 -0.79 -26.17
CA ALA A 424 -22.75 0.66 -26.20
C ALA A 424 -22.29 1.33 -24.89
N LEU A 425 -22.59 0.72 -23.74
CA LEU A 425 -22.12 1.18 -22.43
C LEU A 425 -20.59 1.07 -22.31
N ASP A 426 -20.01 -0.06 -22.70
CA ASP A 426 -18.55 -0.27 -22.67
C ASP A 426 -17.82 0.71 -23.61
N THR A 427 -18.41 0.99 -24.78
CA THR A 427 -17.90 2.01 -25.71
C THR A 427 -17.97 3.42 -25.10
N SER A 428 -19.05 3.75 -24.40
CA SER A 428 -19.22 5.02 -23.69
C SER A 428 -18.21 5.18 -22.54
N LEU A 429 -18.01 4.12 -21.75
CA LEU A 429 -17.01 4.08 -20.67
C LEU A 429 -15.57 4.20 -21.20
N GLN A 430 -15.27 3.62 -22.37
CA GLN A 430 -13.96 3.83 -22.99
C GLN A 430 -13.79 5.26 -23.49
N HIS A 431 -14.82 5.85 -24.11
CA HIS A 431 -14.78 7.25 -24.53
C HIS A 431 -14.60 8.20 -23.34
N GLN A 432 -15.26 7.94 -22.21
CA GLN A 432 -15.06 8.70 -20.97
C GLN A 432 -13.58 8.64 -20.53
N LYS A 433 -12.98 7.46 -20.43
CA LYS A 433 -11.55 7.30 -20.07
C LYS A 433 -10.62 8.03 -21.05
N ASP A 434 -10.90 7.96 -22.35
CA ASP A 434 -10.12 8.68 -23.36
C ASP A 434 -10.22 10.21 -23.19
N THR A 435 -11.36 10.72 -22.71
CA THR A 435 -11.51 12.16 -22.38
C THR A 435 -10.87 12.53 -21.04
N GLU A 436 -10.93 11.67 -20.03
CA GLU A 436 -10.27 11.86 -18.73
C GLU A 436 -8.73 11.86 -18.88
N LEU A 437 -8.18 10.95 -19.69
CA LEU A 437 -6.75 10.92 -20.01
C LEU A 437 -6.29 12.18 -20.75
N ARG A 438 -7.09 12.70 -21.68
CA ARG A 438 -6.81 13.98 -22.36
C ARG A 438 -6.89 15.17 -21.41
N ALA A 439 -7.81 15.15 -20.44
CA ALA A 439 -7.91 16.18 -19.41
C ALA A 439 -6.68 16.16 -18.49
N GLN A 440 -6.23 14.97 -18.05
CA GLN A 440 -5.00 14.80 -17.28
C GLN A 440 -3.76 15.30 -18.05
N GLN A 441 -3.61 14.92 -19.32
CA GLN A 441 -2.52 15.42 -20.17
C GLN A 441 -2.55 16.95 -20.35
N ALA A 442 -3.74 17.56 -20.45
CA ALA A 442 -3.88 19.01 -20.48
C ALA A 442 -3.57 19.68 -19.13
N GLU A 443 -3.77 18.98 -18.01
CA GLU A 443 -3.41 19.44 -16.66
C GLU A 443 -1.91 19.31 -16.40
N GLU A 444 -1.24 18.25 -16.86
CA GLU A 444 0.22 18.11 -16.87
C GLU A 444 0.90 19.19 -17.75
N GLN A 445 0.31 19.51 -18.90
CA GLN A 445 0.76 20.62 -19.76
C GLN A 445 0.58 21.99 -19.08
N ARG A 446 -0.47 22.17 -18.28
CA ARG A 446 -0.63 23.38 -17.44
C ARG A 446 0.38 23.41 -16.31
N GLY A 447 0.62 22.30 -15.62
CA GLY A 447 1.60 22.21 -14.52
C GLY A 447 3.02 22.53 -14.97
N SER A 448 3.43 22.03 -16.13
CA SER A 448 4.71 22.38 -16.75
C SER A 448 4.76 23.83 -17.25
N ALA A 449 3.67 24.37 -17.81
CA ALA A 449 3.59 25.79 -18.16
C ALA A 449 3.71 26.72 -16.93
N THR A 450 3.06 26.39 -15.81
CA THR A 450 3.16 27.18 -14.56
C THR A 450 4.53 27.04 -13.89
N ALA A 451 5.18 25.87 -13.99
CA ALA A 451 6.56 25.70 -13.51
C ALA A 451 7.54 26.59 -14.29
N ASN A 452 7.38 26.67 -15.62
CA ASN A 452 8.17 27.56 -16.46
C ASN A 452 7.90 29.05 -16.15
N GLU A 453 6.65 29.42 -15.83
CA GLU A 453 6.30 30.79 -15.41
C GLU A 453 6.96 31.15 -14.07
N GLU A 454 7.01 30.22 -13.11
CA GLU A 454 7.65 30.46 -11.82
C GLU A 454 9.19 30.48 -11.93
N GLU A 455 9.79 29.67 -12.80
CA GLU A 455 11.23 29.77 -13.12
C GLU A 455 11.57 31.11 -13.77
N LEU A 456 10.77 31.57 -14.73
CA LEU A 456 10.92 32.88 -15.35
C LEU A 456 10.79 34.02 -14.32
N ARG A 457 9.85 33.89 -13.38
CA ARG A 457 9.67 34.87 -12.29
C ARG A 457 10.89 34.95 -11.37
N ARG A 458 11.43 33.81 -10.92
CA ARG A 458 12.66 33.75 -10.11
C ARG A 458 13.87 34.30 -10.87
N LEU A 459 13.94 34.11 -12.18
CA LEU A 459 14.98 34.69 -13.04
C LEU A 459 14.85 36.23 -13.10
N LEU A 460 13.63 36.77 -13.22
CA LEU A 460 13.37 38.20 -13.16
C LEU A 460 13.76 38.79 -11.80
N GLU A 461 13.31 38.19 -10.69
CA GLU A 461 13.67 38.59 -9.31
C GLU A 461 15.20 38.60 -9.12
N THR A 462 15.91 37.63 -9.70
CA THR A 462 17.38 37.58 -9.68
C THR A 462 18.02 38.75 -10.45
N ARG A 463 17.48 39.08 -11.64
CA ARG A 463 17.95 40.23 -12.44
C ARG A 463 17.64 41.57 -11.78
N GLU A 464 16.52 41.71 -11.09
CA GLU A 464 16.19 42.90 -10.31
C GLU A 464 17.21 43.12 -9.18
N GLY A 465 17.58 42.07 -8.44
CA GLY A 465 18.64 42.13 -7.42
C GLY A 465 20.04 42.43 -7.99
N GLU A 466 20.37 41.92 -9.19
CA GLU A 466 21.61 42.30 -9.90
C GLU A 466 21.60 43.79 -10.30
N ILE A 467 20.46 44.29 -10.81
CA ILE A 467 20.28 45.70 -11.19
C ILE A 467 20.39 46.60 -9.96
N GLU A 468 19.75 46.26 -8.84
CA GLU A 468 19.89 47.02 -7.59
C GLU A 468 21.36 47.05 -7.12
N THR A 469 22.06 45.91 -7.17
CA THR A 469 23.49 45.81 -6.83
C THR A 469 24.36 46.67 -7.76
N LEU A 470 24.01 46.79 -9.04
CA LEU A 470 24.71 47.66 -10.00
C LEU A 470 24.40 49.14 -9.76
N MET A 471 23.16 49.50 -9.44
CA MET A 471 22.78 50.87 -9.06
C MET A 471 23.49 51.33 -7.78
N GLN A 472 23.59 50.47 -6.76
CA GLN A 472 24.35 50.76 -5.54
C GLN A 472 25.84 50.99 -5.83
N LYS A 473 26.43 50.26 -6.79
CA LYS A 473 27.81 50.49 -7.25
C LYS A 473 27.98 51.78 -8.05
N LEU A 474 27.01 52.15 -8.90
CA LEU A 474 27.03 53.42 -9.61
C LEU A 474 27.04 54.61 -8.62
N VAL A 475 26.17 54.60 -7.62
CA VAL A 475 26.15 55.64 -6.57
C VAL A 475 27.46 55.70 -5.77
N GLN A 476 28.12 54.56 -5.53
CA GLN A 476 29.45 54.53 -4.91
C GLN A 476 30.51 55.16 -5.82
N LEU A 477 30.53 54.82 -7.12
CA LEU A 477 31.46 55.38 -8.10
C LEU A 477 31.23 56.87 -8.36
N GLU A 478 29.98 57.35 -8.32
CA GLU A 478 29.64 58.77 -8.35
C GLU A 478 30.24 59.51 -7.14
N GLY A 479 30.09 58.97 -5.92
CA GLY A 479 30.71 59.53 -4.72
C GLY A 479 32.25 59.50 -4.74
N GLU A 480 32.86 58.45 -5.30
CA GLU A 480 34.31 58.41 -5.54
C GLU A 480 34.76 59.45 -6.58
N LEU A 481 33.97 59.66 -7.64
CA LEU A 481 34.24 60.65 -8.68
C LEU A 481 34.08 62.09 -8.15
N GLU A 482 33.09 62.36 -7.30
CA GLU A 482 32.97 63.63 -6.59
C GLU A 482 34.17 63.86 -5.67
N GLN A 483 34.59 62.85 -4.90
CA GLN A 483 35.78 62.94 -4.05
C GLN A 483 37.06 63.17 -4.86
N GLN A 484 37.23 62.52 -6.01
CA GLN A 484 38.34 62.78 -6.93
C GLN A 484 38.25 64.18 -7.55
N THR A 485 37.05 64.67 -7.85
CA THR A 485 36.85 66.04 -8.35
C THR A 485 37.25 67.06 -7.29
N GLN A 486 36.87 66.87 -6.03
CA GLN A 486 37.29 67.70 -4.90
C GLN A 486 38.82 67.67 -4.68
N ARG A 487 39.45 66.49 -4.79
CA ARG A 487 40.92 66.37 -4.76
C ARG A 487 41.57 67.11 -5.92
N ASN A 488 41.02 66.99 -7.13
CA ASN A 488 41.54 67.65 -8.32
C ASN A 488 41.37 69.18 -8.24
N THR A 489 40.31 69.71 -7.63
CA THR A 489 40.20 71.15 -7.34
C THR A 489 41.24 71.60 -6.31
N GLY A 490 41.45 70.84 -5.23
CA GLY A 490 42.52 71.14 -4.26
C GLY A 490 43.92 71.09 -4.88
N LEU A 491 44.20 70.10 -5.72
CA LEU A 491 45.45 69.99 -6.49
C LEU A 491 45.58 71.10 -7.55
N LEU A 492 44.48 71.66 -8.07
CA LEU A 492 44.52 72.84 -8.94
C LEU A 492 44.83 74.10 -8.14
N ASP A 493 44.30 74.27 -6.93
CA ASP A 493 44.64 75.37 -6.04
C ASP A 493 46.11 75.30 -5.59
N GLU A 494 46.59 74.11 -5.19
CA GLU A 494 48.01 73.83 -4.95
C GLU A 494 48.87 74.09 -6.19
N LEU A 495 48.43 73.67 -7.38
CA LEU A 495 49.14 73.96 -8.63
C LEU A 495 49.11 75.45 -8.98
N HIS A 496 48.08 76.20 -8.59
CA HIS A 496 48.05 77.66 -8.72
C HIS A 496 49.03 78.34 -7.76
N GLN A 497 49.16 77.85 -6.52
CA GLN A 497 50.19 78.29 -5.57
C GLN A 497 51.59 77.96 -6.11
N VAL A 498 51.87 76.70 -6.44
CA VAL A 498 53.16 76.23 -6.97
C VAL A 498 53.48 76.91 -8.30
N LYS A 499 52.50 77.32 -9.11
CA LYS A 499 52.73 78.12 -10.33
C LYS A 499 53.16 79.56 -10.02
N GLY A 500 52.71 80.14 -8.89
CA GLY A 500 53.25 81.39 -8.36
C GLY A 500 54.70 81.24 -7.87
N GLU A 501 54.97 80.19 -7.09
CA GLU A 501 56.32 79.85 -6.61
C GLU A 501 57.27 79.54 -7.78
N LEU A 502 56.80 78.83 -8.80
CA LEU A 502 57.53 78.51 -10.03
C LEU A 502 57.73 79.74 -10.92
N GLN A 503 56.82 80.73 -10.90
CA GLN A 503 57.09 82.05 -11.51
C GLN A 503 58.23 82.78 -10.78
N GLY A 504 58.35 82.62 -9.46
CA GLY A 504 59.53 83.04 -8.70
C GLY A 504 60.80 82.29 -9.12
N MET A 505 60.73 80.96 -9.27
CA MET A 505 61.89 80.15 -9.69
C MET A 505 62.26 80.30 -11.17
N LYS A 506 61.38 80.81 -12.04
CA LYS A 506 61.63 80.90 -13.50
C LYS A 506 62.69 81.94 -13.91
N LEU A 507 63.28 82.65 -12.94
CA LEU A 507 64.51 83.42 -13.10
C LEU A 507 65.78 82.54 -13.09
N LEU A 508 65.65 81.23 -12.84
CA LEU A 508 66.75 80.26 -12.77
C LEU A 508 66.49 79.08 -13.72
N SER A 509 67.58 78.43 -14.16
CA SER A 509 67.60 77.29 -15.12
C SER A 509 66.95 77.57 -16.49
N GLN A 510 67.59 78.43 -17.29
CA GLN A 510 67.60 78.25 -18.73
C GLN A 510 68.71 77.24 -19.09
N ASP A 511 68.36 76.01 -19.43
CA ASP A 511 69.27 75.04 -20.05
C ASP A 511 68.51 74.29 -21.15
N GLU A 512 68.99 74.42 -22.39
CA GLU A 512 68.27 73.98 -23.58
C GLU A 512 68.44 72.46 -23.84
N THR A 513 69.42 71.82 -23.20
CA THR A 513 69.77 70.41 -23.45
C THR A 513 68.66 69.43 -23.02
N VAL A 514 67.92 69.75 -21.96
CA VAL A 514 66.86 68.88 -21.41
C VAL A 514 65.61 68.88 -22.31
N GLN A 515 65.27 70.01 -22.95
CA GLN A 515 64.05 70.14 -23.75
C GLN A 515 64.04 69.22 -24.98
N ALA A 516 65.20 68.99 -25.60
CA ALA A 516 65.31 68.15 -26.79
C ALA A 516 64.93 66.68 -26.48
N LEU A 517 65.38 66.15 -25.34
CA LEU A 517 65.22 64.73 -25.00
C LEU A 517 63.80 64.36 -24.57
N GLN A 518 63.10 65.25 -23.85
CA GLN A 518 61.70 65.04 -23.45
C GLN A 518 60.75 65.04 -24.67
N LYS A 519 60.98 65.95 -25.62
CA LYS A 519 60.11 66.15 -26.80
C LYS A 519 60.09 64.94 -27.75
N ALA A 520 61.18 64.17 -27.78
CA ALA A 520 61.27 62.91 -28.51
C ALA A 520 60.46 61.78 -27.85
N ARG A 521 60.57 61.61 -26.52
CA ARG A 521 59.87 60.55 -25.78
C ARG A 521 58.35 60.72 -25.77
N GLN A 522 57.84 61.95 -25.62
CA GLN A 522 56.40 62.18 -25.65
C GLN A 522 55.76 61.78 -26.97
N LYS A 523 56.37 62.12 -28.12
CA LYS A 523 55.77 61.86 -29.45
C LYS A 523 55.56 60.38 -29.78
N ALA A 524 56.43 59.50 -29.29
CA ALA A 524 56.27 58.05 -29.48
C ALA A 524 55.06 57.53 -28.68
N ALA A 525 55.06 57.78 -27.37
CA ALA A 525 54.01 57.32 -26.46
C ALA A 525 52.61 57.85 -26.84
N THR A 526 52.50 59.09 -27.33
CA THR A 526 51.21 59.65 -27.78
C THR A 526 50.65 58.96 -29.03
N HIS A 527 51.50 58.41 -29.91
CA HIS A 527 51.01 57.78 -31.13
C HIS A 527 50.46 56.38 -30.88
N GLU A 528 51.17 55.58 -30.09
CA GLU A 528 50.81 54.19 -29.75
C GLU A 528 49.50 54.13 -28.94
N ALA A 529 49.34 55.04 -27.97
CA ALA A 529 48.11 55.18 -27.20
C ALA A 529 46.90 55.63 -28.05
N LEU A 530 47.11 56.49 -29.06
CA LEU A 530 46.03 56.93 -29.97
C LEU A 530 45.56 55.84 -30.94
N THR A 531 46.43 54.91 -31.33
CA THR A 531 46.02 53.71 -32.10
C THR A 531 45.13 52.80 -31.25
N LEU A 532 45.57 52.43 -30.04
CA LEU A 532 44.80 51.53 -29.17
C LEU A 532 43.43 52.11 -28.79
N LEU A 533 43.36 53.41 -28.45
CA LEU A 533 42.09 54.08 -28.15
C LEU A 533 41.13 54.15 -29.35
N ASN A 534 41.64 54.22 -30.59
CA ASN A 534 40.79 54.16 -31.78
C ASN A 534 40.31 52.73 -32.09
N GLU A 535 41.12 51.71 -31.83
CA GLU A 535 40.75 50.31 -31.98
C GLU A 535 39.67 49.90 -30.95
N GLU A 536 39.87 50.26 -29.67
CA GLU A 536 38.85 50.07 -28.62
C GLU A 536 37.56 50.86 -28.93
N LYS A 537 37.67 52.12 -29.37
CA LYS A 537 36.51 52.92 -29.79
C LYS A 537 35.75 52.25 -30.94
N SER A 538 36.44 51.79 -31.99
CA SER A 538 35.79 51.12 -33.12
C SER A 538 35.08 49.84 -32.70
N ALA A 539 35.69 49.05 -31.82
CA ALA A 539 35.08 47.83 -31.28
C ALA A 539 33.83 48.13 -30.42
N LEU A 540 33.83 49.23 -29.66
CA LEU A 540 32.66 49.69 -28.90
C LEU A 540 31.56 50.25 -29.80
N GLU A 541 31.91 51.01 -30.85
CA GLU A 541 30.95 51.52 -31.84
C GLU A 541 30.29 50.38 -32.65
N ASP A 542 31.04 49.32 -32.99
CA ASP A 542 30.49 48.10 -33.59
C ASP A 542 29.56 47.33 -32.64
N GLN A 543 29.93 47.18 -31.36
CA GLN A 543 29.07 46.53 -30.36
C GLN A 543 27.77 47.32 -30.12
N LEU A 544 27.86 48.65 -30.04
CA LEU A 544 26.70 49.52 -29.82
C LEU A 544 25.75 49.48 -31.02
N ARG A 545 26.27 49.40 -32.26
CA ARG A 545 25.44 49.15 -33.46
C ARG A 545 24.70 47.81 -33.38
N ILE A 546 25.38 46.71 -33.02
CA ILE A 546 24.75 45.37 -32.90
C ILE A 546 23.67 45.35 -31.80
N VAL A 547 23.85 46.12 -30.71
CA VAL A 547 22.82 46.26 -29.67
C VAL A 547 21.62 47.08 -30.17
N GLN A 548 21.85 48.16 -30.93
CA GLN A 548 20.77 48.95 -31.52
C GLN A 548 19.96 48.14 -32.54
N GLU A 549 20.62 47.43 -33.47
CA GLU A 549 19.96 46.55 -34.46
C GLU A 549 19.05 45.50 -33.80
N ARG A 550 19.45 44.97 -32.63
CA ARG A 550 18.63 44.03 -31.83
C ARG A 550 17.47 44.70 -31.11
N LEU A 551 17.68 45.92 -30.62
CA LEU A 551 16.64 46.70 -29.94
C LEU A 551 15.53 47.11 -30.92
N ASP A 552 15.91 47.53 -32.12
CA ASP A 552 14.98 47.97 -33.16
C ASP A 552 14.16 46.78 -33.69
N ALA A 553 14.79 45.63 -33.97
CA ALA A 553 14.10 44.40 -34.34
C ALA A 553 13.15 43.87 -33.24
N GLY A 554 13.51 44.08 -31.96
CA GLY A 554 12.63 43.76 -30.83
C GLY A 554 11.40 44.68 -30.73
N GLN A 555 11.54 45.95 -31.12
CA GLN A 555 10.41 46.89 -31.17
C GLN A 555 9.45 46.59 -32.33
N GLU A 556 9.99 46.21 -33.50
CA GLU A 556 9.18 45.84 -34.66
C GLU A 556 8.32 44.60 -34.38
N ALA A 557 8.92 43.53 -33.82
CA ALA A 557 8.18 42.33 -33.42
C ALA A 557 7.07 42.60 -32.37
N LEU A 558 7.30 43.53 -31.44
CA LEU A 558 6.30 43.94 -30.44
C LEU A 558 5.13 44.71 -31.05
N LEU A 559 5.36 45.45 -32.14
CA LEU A 559 4.30 46.14 -32.89
C LEU A 559 3.44 45.15 -33.67
N ASP A 560 4.06 44.15 -34.32
CA ASP A 560 3.36 43.09 -35.03
C ASP A 560 2.47 42.24 -34.10
N GLU A 561 2.98 41.83 -32.92
CA GLU A 561 2.18 41.10 -31.92
C GLU A 561 0.98 41.95 -31.46
N LYS A 562 1.21 43.26 -31.23
CA LYS A 562 0.17 44.21 -30.81
C LYS A 562 -0.90 44.41 -31.88
N GLU A 563 -0.56 44.36 -33.17
CA GLU A 563 -1.52 44.47 -34.26
C GLU A 563 -2.30 43.15 -34.47
N ALA A 564 -1.62 42.01 -34.45
CA ALA A 564 -2.27 40.69 -34.48
C ALA A 564 -3.30 40.53 -33.34
N LYS A 565 -2.97 41.04 -32.14
CA LYS A 565 -3.87 41.05 -30.98
C LYS A 565 -5.13 41.90 -31.20
N LYS A 566 -5.04 43.07 -31.86
CA LYS A 566 -6.22 43.89 -32.22
C LYS A 566 -7.13 43.15 -33.20
N GLN A 567 -6.54 42.52 -34.22
CA GLN A 567 -7.30 41.78 -35.24
C GLN A 567 -8.06 40.61 -34.60
N LEU A 568 -7.45 39.90 -33.65
CA LEU A 568 -8.11 38.82 -32.91
C LEU A 568 -9.27 39.34 -32.04
N THR A 569 -9.13 40.47 -31.35
CA THR A 569 -10.24 41.07 -30.59
C THR A 569 -11.40 41.51 -31.48
N ALA A 570 -11.14 42.13 -32.63
CA ALA A 570 -12.20 42.54 -33.57
C ALA A 570 -12.97 41.33 -34.15
N ALA A 571 -12.28 40.22 -34.40
CA ALA A 571 -12.91 38.97 -34.84
C ALA A 571 -13.82 38.35 -33.74
N LEU A 572 -13.45 38.46 -32.46
CA LEU A 572 -14.28 37.98 -31.36
C LEU A 572 -15.55 38.84 -31.16
N GLU A 573 -15.44 40.16 -31.31
CA GLU A 573 -16.58 41.09 -31.21
C GLU A 573 -17.60 40.86 -32.35
N ALA A 574 -17.15 40.65 -33.58
CA ALA A 574 -18.02 40.33 -34.71
C ALA A 574 -18.79 39.00 -34.52
N ASN A 575 -18.13 37.98 -33.94
CA ASN A 575 -18.76 36.70 -33.62
C ASN A 575 -19.81 36.83 -32.51
N ALA A 576 -19.58 37.68 -31.50
CA ALA A 576 -20.53 37.90 -30.41
C ALA A 576 -21.87 38.47 -30.92
N LEU A 577 -21.83 39.50 -31.77
CA LEU A 577 -23.01 40.11 -32.39
C LEU A 577 -23.82 39.09 -33.21
N THR A 578 -23.14 38.21 -33.94
CA THR A 578 -23.76 37.16 -34.77
C THR A 578 -24.57 36.16 -33.91
N VAL A 579 -24.04 35.79 -32.74
CA VAL A 579 -24.71 34.87 -31.80
C VAL A 579 -25.94 35.53 -31.15
N GLU A 580 -25.91 36.84 -30.90
CA GLU A 580 -27.03 37.56 -30.30
C GLU A 580 -28.22 37.69 -31.26
N GLN A 581 -27.97 37.97 -32.54
CA GLN A 581 -29.04 38.03 -33.54
C GLN A 581 -29.76 36.68 -33.72
N LEU A 582 -29.03 35.56 -33.78
CA LEU A 582 -29.61 34.21 -33.87
C LEU A 582 -30.49 33.85 -32.66
N ARG A 583 -30.17 34.37 -31.45
CA ARG A 583 -31.01 34.19 -30.25
C ARG A 583 -32.34 34.94 -30.36
N LYS A 584 -32.33 36.14 -30.95
CA LYS A 584 -33.55 36.95 -31.15
C LYS A 584 -34.52 36.25 -32.11
N GLU A 585 -34.03 35.80 -33.26
CA GLU A 585 -34.83 35.10 -34.29
C GLU A 585 -35.48 33.82 -33.73
N ASN A 586 -34.77 33.08 -32.88
CA ASN A 586 -35.31 31.87 -32.22
C ASN A 586 -36.45 32.16 -31.23
N SER A 587 -36.49 33.36 -30.62
CA SER A 587 -37.56 33.72 -29.66
C SER A 587 -38.84 34.15 -30.37
N GLU A 588 -38.73 34.91 -31.47
CA GLU A 588 -39.89 35.36 -32.27
C GLU A 588 -40.63 34.19 -32.94
N LEU A 589 -39.92 33.14 -33.37
CA LEU A 589 -40.52 31.93 -33.93
C LEU A 589 -41.37 31.16 -32.91
N ARG A 590 -40.94 31.10 -31.64
CA ARG A 590 -41.68 30.40 -30.57
C ARG A 590 -42.96 31.12 -30.19
N ALA A 591 -42.94 32.46 -30.16
CA ALA A 591 -44.14 33.26 -29.91
C ALA A 591 -45.24 33.03 -30.96
N ARG A 592 -44.86 32.88 -32.25
CA ARG A 592 -45.81 32.66 -33.36
C ARG A 592 -46.46 31.27 -33.38
N ALA A 593 -45.88 30.28 -32.67
CA ALA A 593 -46.47 28.95 -32.54
C ALA A 593 -47.62 28.95 -31.52
N ALA A 594 -47.40 29.53 -30.33
CA ALA A 594 -48.36 29.51 -29.22
C ALA A 594 -49.69 30.23 -29.52
N GLN A 595 -49.71 31.16 -30.48
CA GLN A 595 -50.90 31.96 -30.80
C GLN A 595 -51.87 31.29 -31.80
N ARG A 596 -51.66 30.01 -32.17
CA ARG A 596 -52.53 29.30 -33.14
C ARG A 596 -53.42 28.21 -32.54
N GLU A 597 -53.34 27.95 -31.23
CA GLU A 597 -54.05 26.84 -30.58
C GLU A 597 -55.23 27.29 -29.68
N LEU A 598 -55.56 28.59 -29.63
CA LEU A 598 -56.51 29.15 -28.65
C LEU A 598 -57.80 29.78 -29.23
N GLU A 599 -57.97 29.83 -30.56
CA GLU A 599 -59.13 30.46 -31.21
C GLU A 599 -59.80 29.47 -32.19
N GLY A 600 -60.74 28.66 -31.68
CA GLY A 600 -61.34 27.60 -32.50
C GLY A 600 -62.67 26.98 -32.08
N GLU A 601 -63.28 27.34 -30.93
CA GLU A 601 -64.48 26.61 -30.47
C GLU A 601 -65.43 27.39 -29.53
N GLN A 602 -66.16 28.40 -30.04
CA GLN A 602 -67.43 28.86 -29.42
C GLN A 602 -68.23 29.86 -30.30
N ALA A 603 -69.33 29.43 -30.92
CA ALA A 603 -70.59 30.18 -31.13
C ALA A 603 -71.57 29.44 -32.06
N ASP A 604 -72.61 28.80 -31.50
CA ASP A 604 -74.01 28.82 -32.00
C ASP A 604 -74.84 27.67 -31.39
N THR A 605 -76.03 27.97 -30.85
CA THR A 605 -77.26 27.12 -30.68
C THR A 605 -78.21 27.60 -29.56
N VAL A 606 -78.67 28.87 -29.61
CA VAL A 606 -79.60 29.43 -28.58
C VAL A 606 -80.99 29.77 -29.15
N ARG A 607 -81.61 28.82 -29.90
CA ARG A 607 -82.99 29.03 -30.42
C ARG A 607 -83.90 27.79 -30.53
N GLY A 608 -83.55 26.67 -29.87
CA GLY A 608 -84.44 25.50 -29.71
C GLY A 608 -85.03 25.34 -28.30
N LEU A 609 -84.78 26.30 -27.41
CA LEU A 609 -84.70 26.08 -25.96
C LEU A 609 -86.04 25.96 -25.20
N GLU A 610 -87.20 25.97 -25.86
CA GLU A 610 -88.51 25.99 -25.18
C GLU A 610 -89.45 24.84 -25.52
N SER A 611 -89.40 24.27 -26.74
CA SER A 611 -90.00 22.94 -26.96
C SER A 611 -89.22 21.86 -26.21
N LEU A 612 -87.87 21.95 -26.23
CA LEU A 612 -87.01 21.04 -25.47
C LEU A 612 -87.30 21.05 -23.97
N ARG A 613 -87.84 22.13 -23.35
CA ARG A 613 -88.09 22.17 -21.89
C ARG A 613 -89.20 21.22 -21.41
N SER A 614 -89.99 20.63 -22.31
CA SER A 614 -90.93 19.56 -21.94
C SER A 614 -90.22 18.20 -21.97
N GLU A 615 -89.68 17.81 -23.12
CA GLU A 615 -88.92 16.56 -23.29
C GLU A 615 -87.73 16.49 -22.32
N HIS A 616 -86.98 17.58 -22.15
CA HIS A 616 -85.87 17.70 -21.20
C HIS A 616 -86.29 17.65 -19.71
N ARG A 617 -87.58 17.47 -19.36
CA ARG A 617 -88.00 17.08 -18.00
C ARG A 617 -88.16 15.57 -17.85
N GLU A 618 -88.77 14.89 -18.82
CA GLU A 618 -88.85 13.42 -18.85
C GLU A 618 -87.48 12.81 -19.15
N LEU A 619 -86.77 13.37 -20.12
CA LEU A 619 -85.36 13.11 -20.39
C LEU A 619 -84.47 13.54 -19.21
N ARG A 620 -84.88 14.46 -18.32
CA ARG A 620 -84.16 14.68 -17.04
C ARG A 620 -84.42 13.58 -16.04
N GLN A 621 -85.63 13.05 -15.87
CA GLN A 621 -85.87 11.92 -14.97
C GLN A 621 -85.20 10.63 -15.47
N SER A 622 -85.23 10.40 -16.78
CA SER A 622 -84.45 9.35 -17.45
C SER A 622 -82.95 9.61 -17.33
N HIS A 623 -82.48 10.84 -17.56
CA HIS A 623 -81.08 11.20 -17.36
C HIS A 623 -80.67 11.10 -15.89
N ASP A 624 -81.48 11.43 -14.90
CA ASP A 624 -81.10 11.38 -13.48
C ASP A 624 -81.08 9.93 -12.95
N THR A 625 -81.92 9.04 -13.48
CA THR A 625 -81.79 7.59 -13.24
C THR A 625 -80.59 6.99 -13.97
N ILE A 626 -80.36 7.34 -15.24
CA ILE A 626 -79.14 6.95 -15.98
C ILE A 626 -77.89 7.55 -15.33
N ASN A 627 -77.94 8.77 -14.80
CA ASN A 627 -76.82 9.51 -14.22
C ASN A 627 -76.57 9.08 -12.76
N THR A 628 -77.55 8.59 -12.02
CA THR A 628 -77.31 7.89 -10.74
C THR A 628 -76.70 6.50 -10.98
N VAL A 629 -77.18 5.73 -11.95
CA VAL A 629 -76.55 4.46 -12.37
C VAL A 629 -75.14 4.69 -12.92
N TYR A 630 -74.95 5.70 -13.76
CA TYR A 630 -73.66 6.09 -14.33
C TYR A 630 -72.73 6.67 -13.27
N LYS A 631 -73.20 7.47 -12.29
CA LYS A 631 -72.39 7.88 -11.13
C LYS A 631 -71.99 6.69 -10.28
N ALA A 632 -72.84 5.68 -10.11
CA ALA A 632 -72.46 4.46 -9.41
C ALA A 632 -71.43 3.63 -10.21
N LEU A 633 -71.61 3.52 -11.54
CA LEU A 633 -70.69 2.81 -12.43
C LEU A 633 -69.33 3.54 -12.53
N VAL A 634 -69.34 4.86 -12.74
CA VAL A 634 -68.16 5.72 -12.75
C VAL A 634 -67.51 5.77 -11.38
N SER A 635 -68.25 5.76 -10.26
CA SER A 635 -67.62 5.62 -8.94
C SER A 635 -66.92 4.26 -8.80
N ARG A 636 -67.52 3.18 -9.31
CA ARG A 636 -66.91 1.83 -9.29
C ARG A 636 -65.68 1.73 -10.20
N GLU A 637 -65.73 2.29 -11.41
CA GLU A 637 -64.57 2.36 -12.31
C GLU A 637 -63.52 3.39 -11.85
N LYS A 638 -63.91 4.45 -11.12
CA LYS A 638 -63.00 5.40 -10.46
C LYS A 638 -62.29 4.73 -9.29
N TYR A 639 -62.98 3.99 -8.42
CA TYR A 639 -62.33 3.17 -7.39
C TYR A 639 -61.39 2.11 -7.99
N LYS A 640 -61.74 1.49 -9.13
CA LYS A 640 -60.83 0.59 -9.85
C LYS A 640 -59.61 1.31 -10.43
N THR A 641 -59.80 2.45 -11.11
CA THR A 641 -58.70 3.19 -11.73
C THR A 641 -57.81 3.88 -10.70
N GLU A 642 -58.35 4.32 -9.57
CA GLU A 642 -57.58 4.77 -8.39
C GLU A 642 -56.83 3.59 -7.75
N ALA A 643 -57.43 2.40 -7.64
CA ALA A 643 -56.73 1.20 -7.18
C ALA A 643 -55.60 0.79 -8.12
N PHE A 644 -55.83 0.77 -9.44
CA PHE A 644 -54.79 0.51 -10.45
C PHE A 644 -53.72 1.60 -10.45
N GLN A 645 -54.05 2.89 -10.33
CA GLN A 645 -53.06 3.96 -10.20
C GLN A 645 -52.23 3.82 -8.92
N ASN A 646 -52.85 3.43 -7.80
CA ASN A 646 -52.12 3.17 -6.55
C ASN A 646 -51.21 1.94 -6.67
N GLN A 647 -51.63 0.89 -7.38
CA GLN A 647 -50.80 -0.29 -7.66
C GLN A 647 -49.65 0.03 -8.62
N VAL A 648 -49.89 0.80 -9.69
CA VAL A 648 -48.85 1.30 -10.60
C VAL A 648 -47.86 2.20 -9.84
N ARG A 649 -48.34 3.08 -8.96
CA ARG A 649 -47.48 3.93 -8.12
C ARG A 649 -46.66 3.10 -7.11
N LEU A 650 -47.22 2.01 -6.59
CA LEU A 650 -46.47 1.06 -5.74
C LEU A 650 -45.33 0.40 -6.53
N LEU A 651 -45.63 -0.15 -7.71
CA LEU A 651 -44.65 -0.76 -8.60
C LEU A 651 -43.59 0.22 -9.10
N GLN A 652 -43.95 1.49 -9.32
CA GLN A 652 -43.01 2.57 -9.65
C GLN A 652 -42.07 2.88 -8.48
N ASN A 653 -42.57 2.91 -7.24
CA ASN A 653 -41.74 3.07 -6.05
C ASN A 653 -40.82 1.86 -5.83
N GLU A 654 -41.32 0.63 -6.01
CA GLU A 654 -40.55 -0.61 -5.91
C GLU A 654 -39.43 -0.67 -6.98
N ASN A 655 -39.73 -0.31 -8.23
CA ASN A 655 -38.73 -0.19 -9.29
C ASN A 655 -37.71 0.93 -9.01
N GLY A 656 -38.13 2.05 -8.39
CA GLY A 656 -37.24 3.11 -7.95
C GLY A 656 -36.28 2.65 -6.85
N GLU A 657 -36.79 1.93 -5.85
CA GLU A 657 -35.97 1.29 -4.82
C GLU A 657 -35.01 0.25 -5.39
N LEU A 658 -35.46 -0.59 -6.33
CA LEU A 658 -34.63 -1.59 -6.99
C LEU A 658 -33.54 -0.95 -7.85
N SER A 659 -33.86 0.11 -8.61
CA SER A 659 -32.86 0.87 -9.39
C SER A 659 -31.82 1.50 -8.49
N ALA A 660 -32.22 2.13 -7.37
CA ALA A 660 -31.28 2.72 -6.42
C ALA A 660 -30.38 1.67 -5.75
N LYS A 661 -30.90 0.46 -5.46
CA LYS A 661 -30.12 -0.67 -4.95
C LYS A 661 -29.14 -1.17 -6.02
N LEU A 662 -29.56 -1.30 -7.27
CA LEU A 662 -28.72 -1.71 -8.40
C LEU A 662 -27.57 -0.72 -8.65
N GLU A 663 -27.88 0.58 -8.65
CA GLU A 663 -26.89 1.66 -8.77
C GLU A 663 -25.89 1.64 -7.60
N GLY A 664 -26.36 1.33 -6.39
CA GLY A 664 -25.51 1.07 -5.22
C GLY A 664 -24.53 -0.09 -5.44
N PHE A 665 -25.02 -1.26 -5.87
CA PHE A 665 -24.17 -2.41 -6.18
C PHE A 665 -23.16 -2.11 -7.30
N CYS A 666 -23.55 -1.40 -8.35
CA CYS A 666 -22.62 -0.97 -9.41
C CYS A 666 -21.52 -0.06 -8.86
N LYS A 667 -21.85 0.91 -7.99
CA LYS A 667 -20.87 1.78 -7.33
C LYS A 667 -19.92 1.01 -6.42
N ASP A 668 -20.41 0.00 -5.71
CA ASP A 668 -19.57 -0.80 -4.81
C ASP A 668 -18.67 -1.79 -5.56
N LEU A 669 -19.15 -2.40 -6.65
CA LEU A 669 -18.32 -3.20 -7.56
C LEU A 669 -17.20 -2.38 -8.23
N VAL A 670 -17.48 -1.11 -8.58
CA VAL A 670 -16.44 -0.20 -9.11
C VAL A 670 -15.38 0.09 -8.04
N LYS A 671 -15.76 0.32 -6.78
CA LYS A 671 -14.80 0.50 -5.67
C LYS A 671 -13.98 -0.77 -5.40
N GLU A 672 -14.62 -1.94 -5.37
CA GLU A 672 -13.92 -3.22 -5.17
C GLU A 672 -12.90 -3.47 -6.28
N ARG A 673 -13.29 -3.21 -7.55
CA ARG A 673 -12.37 -3.25 -8.68
C ARG A 673 -11.22 -2.25 -8.53
N GLN A 674 -11.48 -0.99 -8.16
CA GLN A 674 -10.43 0.00 -7.92
C GLN A 674 -9.44 -0.43 -6.83
N VAL A 675 -9.91 -1.10 -5.77
CA VAL A 675 -9.05 -1.67 -4.72
C VAL A 675 -8.20 -2.83 -5.26
N VAL A 676 -8.77 -3.72 -6.10
CA VAL A 676 -8.03 -4.81 -6.74
C VAL A 676 -7.00 -4.29 -7.74
N ASP A 677 -7.36 -3.30 -8.55
CA ASP A 677 -6.47 -2.67 -9.54
C ASP A 677 -5.30 -1.94 -8.82
N ALA A 678 -5.59 -1.23 -7.72
CA ALA A 678 -4.57 -0.60 -6.87
C ALA A 678 -3.64 -1.63 -6.18
N GLN A 679 -4.18 -2.70 -5.59
CA GLN A 679 -3.35 -3.78 -5.01
C GLN A 679 -2.51 -4.49 -6.06
N THR A 680 -3.01 -4.63 -7.28
CA THR A 680 -2.25 -5.19 -8.41
C THR A 680 -1.08 -4.28 -8.80
N LEU A 681 -1.28 -2.96 -8.76
CA LEU A 681 -0.24 -1.97 -9.04
C LEU A 681 0.82 -1.90 -7.91
N GLU A 682 0.42 -1.90 -6.63
CA GLU A 682 1.33 -2.06 -5.49
C GLU A 682 2.14 -3.36 -5.58
N MET A 683 1.50 -4.48 -5.95
CA MET A 683 2.18 -5.76 -6.12
C MET A 683 3.14 -5.75 -7.32
N ALA A 684 2.80 -5.06 -8.40
CA ALA A 684 3.69 -4.87 -9.55
C ALA A 684 4.92 -4.02 -9.19
N GLU A 685 4.75 -2.95 -8.40
CA GLU A 685 5.85 -2.12 -7.91
C GLU A 685 6.72 -2.87 -6.88
N LEU A 686 6.10 -3.61 -5.96
CA LEU A 686 6.85 -4.43 -5.01
C LEU A 686 7.67 -5.51 -5.75
N ASN A 687 7.10 -6.12 -6.79
CA ASN A 687 7.83 -7.04 -7.66
C ASN A 687 8.96 -6.34 -8.44
N SER A 688 8.76 -5.14 -9.00
CA SER A 688 9.84 -4.44 -9.73
C SER A 688 10.99 -4.04 -8.80
N ARG A 689 10.69 -3.60 -7.56
CA ARG A 689 11.69 -3.32 -6.52
C ARG A 689 12.43 -4.60 -6.09
N VAL A 690 11.73 -5.68 -5.78
CA VAL A 690 12.30 -6.95 -5.28
C VAL A 690 13.03 -7.75 -6.36
N LEU A 691 12.60 -7.65 -7.62
CA LEU A 691 13.24 -8.29 -8.77
C LEU A 691 14.22 -7.37 -9.51
N SER A 692 14.52 -6.18 -8.95
CA SER A 692 15.49 -5.27 -9.54
C SER A 692 16.87 -5.94 -9.66
N PRO A 693 17.58 -5.82 -10.80
CA PRO A 693 18.84 -6.52 -11.02
C PRO A 693 19.90 -6.26 -9.95
N ASP A 694 19.92 -5.05 -9.38
CA ASP A 694 20.87 -4.68 -8.33
C ASP A 694 20.55 -5.27 -6.96
N VAL A 695 19.27 -5.38 -6.58
CA VAL A 695 18.89 -6.11 -5.35
C VAL A 695 19.19 -7.61 -5.51
N ILE A 696 18.92 -8.20 -6.68
CA ILE A 696 19.30 -9.60 -6.96
C ILE A 696 20.83 -9.77 -6.91
N ARG A 697 21.60 -8.85 -7.49
CA ARG A 697 23.08 -8.85 -7.49
C ARG A 697 23.64 -8.71 -6.07
N LEU A 698 23.08 -7.82 -5.26
CA LEU A 698 23.46 -7.65 -3.85
C LEU A 698 23.14 -8.89 -3.03
N LEU A 699 21.93 -9.46 -3.19
CA LEU A 699 21.51 -10.68 -2.49
C LEU A 699 22.43 -11.87 -2.82
N ARG A 700 22.79 -12.08 -4.09
CA ARG A 700 23.78 -13.10 -4.49
C ARG A 700 25.13 -12.87 -3.82
N LYS A 701 25.65 -11.64 -3.84
CA LYS A 701 26.92 -11.31 -3.16
C LYS A 701 26.86 -11.59 -1.64
N THR A 702 25.74 -11.31 -0.98
CA THR A 702 25.56 -11.66 0.44
C THR A 702 25.45 -13.17 0.68
N GLN A 703 24.82 -13.92 -0.24
CA GLN A 703 24.74 -15.38 -0.19
C GLN A 703 26.12 -16.02 -0.42
N GLU A 704 26.89 -15.56 -1.41
CA GLU A 704 28.26 -16.00 -1.69
C GLU A 704 29.17 -15.74 -0.48
N SER A 705 29.07 -14.56 0.14
CA SER A 705 29.79 -14.22 1.37
C SER A 705 29.38 -15.10 2.57
N LEU A 706 28.10 -15.50 2.65
CA LEU A 706 27.60 -16.41 3.68
C LEU A 706 28.07 -17.85 3.46
N GLU A 707 28.05 -18.34 2.21
CA GLU A 707 28.57 -19.66 1.83
C GLU A 707 30.09 -19.77 2.07
N GLN A 708 30.86 -18.70 1.83
CA GLN A 708 32.28 -18.63 2.18
C GLN A 708 32.50 -18.70 3.70
N THR A 709 31.77 -17.89 4.46
CA THR A 709 31.86 -17.87 5.94
C THR A 709 31.47 -19.22 6.55
N MET A 710 30.39 -19.82 6.04
CA MET A 710 29.94 -21.18 6.35
C MET A 710 31.04 -22.21 6.11
N THR A 711 31.69 -22.18 4.94
CA THR A 711 32.73 -23.13 4.56
C THR A 711 33.92 -23.04 5.52
N ALA A 712 34.41 -21.83 5.80
CA ALA A 712 35.50 -21.61 6.75
C ALA A 712 35.16 -22.08 8.18
N LEU A 713 33.91 -21.91 8.63
CA LEU A 713 33.45 -22.43 9.93
C LEU A 713 33.38 -23.97 9.95
N MET A 714 32.97 -24.61 8.85
CA MET A 714 32.95 -26.07 8.74
C MET A 714 34.37 -26.66 8.69
N GLU A 715 35.30 -26.03 7.98
CA GLU A 715 36.71 -26.41 7.95
C GLU A 715 37.36 -26.29 9.34
N ALA A 716 37.10 -25.19 10.05
CA ALA A 716 37.60 -24.99 11.42
C ALA A 716 37.01 -26.00 12.42
N GLU A 717 35.71 -26.31 12.34
CA GLU A 717 35.07 -27.30 13.22
C GLU A 717 35.63 -28.70 12.93
N HIS A 718 35.77 -29.10 11.65
CA HIS A 718 36.34 -30.40 11.26
C HIS A 718 37.81 -30.55 11.66
N ALA A 719 38.62 -29.49 11.57
CA ALA A 719 39.99 -29.50 12.11
C ALA A 719 40.00 -29.79 13.63
N SER A 720 39.05 -29.20 14.38
CA SER A 720 38.92 -29.42 15.82
C SER A 720 38.31 -30.78 16.21
N GLU A 721 37.59 -31.45 15.31
CA GLU A 721 36.92 -32.74 15.54
C GLU A 721 37.88 -33.80 16.10
N SER A 722 39.10 -33.84 15.57
CA SER A 722 40.20 -34.70 16.05
C SER A 722 40.38 -34.66 17.57
N SER A 723 40.30 -33.48 18.19
CA SER A 723 40.50 -33.25 19.63
C SER A 723 39.35 -33.79 20.49
N PHE A 724 38.21 -34.10 19.88
CA PHE A 724 37.02 -34.67 20.54
C PHE A 724 36.79 -36.15 20.20
N THR A 725 37.70 -36.79 19.43
CA THR A 725 37.59 -38.21 19.08
C THR A 725 38.37 -39.13 20.02
N CYS A 726 37.72 -40.23 20.43
CA CYS A 726 38.35 -41.32 21.15
C CYS A 726 39.20 -42.17 20.20
N LEU A 727 40.52 -42.16 20.42
CA LEU A 727 41.52 -42.82 19.55
C LEU A 727 41.35 -44.35 19.42
N GLN A 728 40.56 -45.00 20.28
CA GLN A 728 40.26 -46.44 20.19
C GLN A 728 39.03 -46.78 19.34
N CYS A 729 38.10 -45.85 19.09
CA CYS A 729 36.93 -46.08 18.22
C CYS A 729 36.81 -45.11 17.05
N VAL A 730 37.60 -44.03 17.03
CA VAL A 730 37.54 -42.95 16.04
C VAL A 730 36.12 -42.36 15.94
N GLN A 731 35.48 -42.18 17.09
CA GLN A 731 34.17 -41.54 17.28
C GLN A 731 34.30 -40.48 18.37
N LEU A 732 33.37 -39.52 18.40
CA LEU A 732 33.32 -38.49 19.45
C LEU A 732 33.21 -39.12 20.85
N PHE A 733 33.78 -38.46 21.86
CA PHE A 733 33.78 -38.97 23.23
C PHE A 733 32.37 -39.14 23.80
N VAL A 734 32.06 -40.37 24.22
CA VAL A 734 30.90 -40.73 25.05
C VAL A 734 31.45 -41.20 26.39
N ASP A 735 31.10 -40.49 27.45
CA ASP A 735 31.64 -40.67 28.81
C ASP A 735 33.19 -40.78 28.82
N PRO A 736 33.92 -39.71 28.49
CA PRO A 736 35.38 -39.73 28.45
C PRO A 736 36.00 -40.01 29.83
N MET A 737 36.88 -41.01 29.87
CA MET A 737 37.66 -41.44 31.02
C MET A 737 39.15 -41.22 30.72
N THR A 738 39.83 -40.44 31.55
CA THR A 738 41.25 -40.11 31.42
C THR A 738 42.11 -41.00 32.32
N LEU A 739 43.27 -41.42 31.83
CA LEU A 739 44.23 -42.26 32.55
C LEU A 739 45.34 -41.42 33.17
N ALA A 740 45.62 -41.62 34.46
CA ALA A 740 46.82 -41.11 35.11
C ALA A 740 47.91 -42.20 35.13
N PRO A 741 49.20 -41.84 34.97
CA PRO A 741 49.75 -40.48 34.83
C PRO A 741 49.85 -39.98 33.36
N CYS A 742 49.44 -40.76 32.35
CA CYS A 742 49.75 -40.47 30.94
C CYS A 742 48.83 -39.45 30.24
N GLY A 743 47.68 -39.09 30.81
CA GLY A 743 46.75 -38.09 30.27
C GLY A 743 45.89 -38.54 29.08
N HIS A 744 46.15 -39.72 28.52
CA HIS A 744 45.36 -40.27 27.42
C HIS A 744 43.91 -40.57 27.86
N THR A 745 42.96 -40.31 26.95
CA THR A 745 41.52 -40.32 27.25
C THR A 745 40.76 -41.20 26.26
N TYR A 746 39.79 -41.96 26.76
CA TYR A 746 38.99 -42.93 26.01
C TYR A 746 37.53 -42.86 26.43
N CYS A 747 36.56 -43.22 25.57
CA CYS A 747 35.19 -43.46 26.01
C CYS A 747 35.16 -44.59 27.07
N ALA A 748 34.29 -44.51 28.08
CA ALA A 748 34.17 -45.54 29.11
C ALA A 748 33.98 -46.96 28.52
N ALA A 749 33.13 -47.10 27.50
CA ALA A 749 32.89 -48.36 26.77
C ALA A 749 34.05 -48.83 25.87
N CYS A 750 35.05 -47.96 25.60
CA CYS A 750 36.32 -48.35 24.98
C CYS A 750 37.35 -48.76 26.03
N LEU A 751 37.34 -48.09 27.19
CA LEU A 751 38.27 -48.37 28.27
C LEU A 751 37.99 -49.72 28.95
N ALA A 752 36.71 -50.07 29.13
CA ALA A 752 36.28 -51.38 29.61
C ALA A 752 36.65 -52.56 28.67
N LYS A 753 37.15 -52.28 27.46
CA LYS A 753 37.72 -53.28 26.54
C LYS A 753 39.25 -53.36 26.61
N CYS A 754 39.88 -52.52 27.43
CA CYS A 754 41.34 -52.45 27.62
C CYS A 754 41.78 -52.95 29.01
N GLY A 755 40.85 -53.08 29.97
CA GLY A 755 41.06 -53.65 31.30
C GLY A 755 39.81 -53.47 32.18
N ALA A 756 39.89 -53.91 33.44
CA ALA A 756 38.82 -53.69 34.41
C ALA A 756 38.94 -52.28 35.00
N VAL A 757 37.89 -51.46 34.87
CA VAL A 757 37.91 -50.05 35.35
C VAL A 757 38.09 -49.98 36.86
N ASP A 758 37.58 -50.96 37.60
CA ASP A 758 37.72 -51.09 39.06
C ASP A 758 39.14 -51.50 39.51
N VAL A 759 40.02 -51.90 38.57
CA VAL A 759 41.42 -52.29 38.85
C VAL A 759 42.36 -51.60 37.84
N PRO A 760 42.68 -50.30 38.05
CA PRO A 760 43.41 -49.46 37.09
C PRO A 760 44.68 -50.09 36.52
N HIS A 761 45.50 -50.76 37.35
CA HIS A 761 46.73 -51.44 36.93
C HIS A 761 46.54 -52.51 35.83
N THR A 762 45.32 -53.02 35.62
CA THR A 762 45.02 -53.96 34.52
C THR A 762 44.86 -53.28 33.15
N ILE A 763 44.76 -51.95 33.11
CA ILE A 763 44.56 -51.16 31.91
C ILE A 763 45.91 -50.70 31.37
N SER A 764 46.33 -51.25 30.23
CA SER A 764 47.46 -50.74 29.45
C SER A 764 47.02 -49.64 28.48
N CYS A 765 47.66 -48.48 28.56
CA CYS A 765 47.37 -47.37 27.65
C CYS A 765 48.01 -47.61 26.28
N LYS A 766 47.18 -47.87 25.26
CA LYS A 766 47.63 -48.16 23.87
C LYS A 766 48.19 -46.95 23.12
N MET A 767 48.11 -45.75 23.69
CA MET A 767 48.69 -44.52 23.13
C MET A 767 50.06 -44.17 23.75
N CYS A 768 50.46 -44.83 24.85
CA CYS A 768 51.83 -44.76 25.31
C CYS A 768 52.72 -45.56 24.36
N GLU A 769 53.86 -44.99 23.97
CA GLU A 769 54.91 -45.71 23.25
C GLU A 769 55.39 -46.91 24.08
N ALA A 770 55.76 -48.01 23.42
CA ALA A 770 56.03 -49.30 24.09
C ALA A 770 57.14 -49.24 25.16
N GLU A 771 58.07 -48.29 25.04
CA GLU A 771 59.17 -48.05 25.99
C GLU A 771 58.75 -47.19 27.20
N ASN A 772 57.59 -46.54 27.15
CA ASN A 772 57.06 -45.61 28.15
C ASN A 772 55.67 -46.02 28.70
N VAL A 773 55.32 -47.32 28.65
CA VAL A 773 54.08 -47.85 29.22
C VAL A 773 54.15 -47.85 30.75
N ARG A 774 53.85 -46.69 31.35
CA ARG A 774 53.55 -46.59 32.78
C ARG A 774 52.26 -47.32 33.08
N GLU A 775 52.23 -48.03 34.21
CA GLU A 775 50.98 -48.61 34.74
C GLU A 775 49.96 -47.50 35.00
N THR A 776 48.68 -47.76 34.73
CA THR A 776 47.62 -46.80 35.00
C THR A 776 47.39 -46.73 36.50
N GLU A 777 47.82 -45.64 37.15
CA GLU A 777 47.70 -45.41 38.59
C GLU A 777 46.23 -45.19 38.98
N CYS A 778 45.49 -44.42 38.20
CA CYS A 778 44.05 -44.24 38.37
C CYS A 778 43.35 -43.87 37.06
N VAL A 779 42.03 -44.06 37.05
CA VAL A 779 41.12 -43.64 35.99
C VAL A 779 40.14 -42.63 36.57
N PHE A 780 39.88 -41.52 35.87
CA PHE A 780 38.89 -40.53 36.31
C PHE A 780 37.97 -40.06 35.17
N PRO A 781 36.68 -39.77 35.45
CA PRO A 781 35.76 -39.22 34.45
C PRO A 781 36.12 -37.76 34.13
N ASN A 782 36.27 -37.46 32.85
CA ASN A 782 36.65 -36.14 32.35
C ASN A 782 35.40 -35.34 31.97
N HIS A 783 34.65 -34.90 32.98
CA HIS A 783 33.40 -34.14 32.79
C HIS A 783 33.59 -32.84 31.98
N ALA A 784 34.78 -32.23 32.02
CA ALA A 784 35.10 -31.06 31.21
C ALA A 784 35.17 -31.41 29.72
N LEU A 785 35.84 -32.49 29.34
CA LEU A 785 35.86 -32.96 27.95
C LEU A 785 34.50 -33.47 27.49
N ALA A 786 33.68 -34.02 28.39
CA ALA A 786 32.30 -34.42 28.09
C ALA A 786 31.43 -33.21 27.70
N ASP A 787 31.45 -32.13 28.49
CA ASP A 787 30.74 -30.88 28.19
C ASP A 787 31.26 -30.21 26.90
N LEU A 788 32.59 -30.15 26.71
CA LEU A 788 33.16 -29.63 25.46
C LEU A 788 32.74 -30.46 24.23
N THR A 789 32.70 -31.79 24.34
CA THR A 789 32.23 -32.68 23.26
C THR A 789 30.74 -32.51 22.99
N ALA A 790 29.90 -32.33 24.02
CA ALA A 790 28.48 -32.04 23.85
C ALA A 790 28.26 -30.68 23.14
N ARG A 791 29.06 -29.66 23.48
CA ARG A 791 29.04 -28.36 22.79
C ARG A 791 29.51 -28.47 21.33
N PHE A 792 30.55 -29.25 21.06
CA PHE A 792 31.00 -29.57 19.70
C PHE A 792 29.86 -30.17 18.86
N VAL A 793 29.18 -31.21 19.37
CA VAL A 793 28.03 -31.84 18.69
C VAL A 793 26.92 -30.82 18.41
N PHE A 794 26.60 -29.95 19.37
CA PHE A 794 25.59 -28.89 19.18
C PHE A 794 25.99 -27.87 18.11
N ARG A 795 27.26 -27.47 18.04
CA ARG A 795 27.78 -26.60 16.97
C ARG A 795 27.73 -27.29 15.61
N GLN A 796 28.14 -28.56 15.53
CA GLN A 796 28.10 -29.36 14.30
C GLN A 796 26.67 -29.48 13.74
N GLN A 797 25.67 -29.72 14.60
CA GLN A 797 24.23 -29.71 14.24
C GLN A 797 23.73 -28.33 13.80
N SER A 798 24.18 -27.27 14.46
CA SER A 798 23.84 -25.88 14.12
C SER A 798 24.42 -25.48 12.75
N LEU A 799 25.67 -25.86 12.47
CA LEU A 799 26.30 -25.66 11.17
C LEU A 799 25.58 -26.44 10.07
N ALA A 800 25.28 -27.73 10.24
CA ALA A 800 24.53 -28.51 9.26
C ALA A 800 23.15 -27.90 8.92
N SER A 801 22.47 -27.33 9.93
CA SER A 801 21.20 -26.61 9.76
C SER A 801 21.38 -25.33 8.91
N LEU A 802 22.44 -24.56 9.16
CA LEU A 802 22.81 -23.39 8.36
C LEU A 802 23.22 -23.78 6.92
N THR A 803 23.88 -24.92 6.71
CA THR A 803 24.22 -25.44 5.37
C THR A 803 22.96 -25.74 4.57
N SER A 804 21.98 -26.40 5.20
CA SER A 804 20.66 -26.66 4.59
C SER A 804 19.94 -25.36 4.19
N MET A 805 20.03 -24.32 5.04
CA MET A 805 19.48 -22.99 4.73
C MET A 805 20.20 -22.33 3.53
N CYS A 806 21.53 -22.34 3.49
CA CYS A 806 22.30 -21.75 2.39
C CYS A 806 22.00 -22.46 1.05
N LEU A 807 21.99 -23.79 1.05
CA LEU A 807 21.60 -24.60 -0.13
C LEU A 807 20.16 -24.29 -0.58
N SER A 808 19.24 -24.08 0.36
CA SER A 808 17.84 -23.71 0.05
C SER A 808 17.73 -22.33 -0.59
N LEU A 809 18.50 -21.34 -0.11
CA LEU A 809 18.59 -20.01 -0.73
C LEU A 809 19.16 -20.12 -2.16
N ARG A 810 20.28 -20.83 -2.34
CA ARG A 810 20.93 -21.03 -3.63
C ARG A 810 20.00 -21.63 -4.68
N ASN A 811 19.27 -22.69 -4.30
CA ASN A 811 18.28 -23.33 -5.16
C ASN A 811 17.10 -22.39 -5.46
N GLY A 812 16.68 -21.57 -4.48
CA GLY A 812 15.65 -20.55 -4.65
C GLY A 812 16.01 -19.46 -5.66
N PHE A 813 17.27 -19.04 -5.74
CA PHE A 813 17.74 -18.12 -6.78
C PHE A 813 17.90 -18.81 -8.14
N ALA A 814 18.49 -20.01 -8.18
CA ALA A 814 18.68 -20.77 -9.43
C ALA A 814 17.34 -21.03 -10.16
N ASN A 815 16.32 -21.49 -9.42
CA ASN A 815 15.00 -21.78 -9.96
C ASN A 815 14.27 -20.53 -10.50
N ARG A 816 14.62 -19.33 -10.02
CA ARG A 816 14.06 -18.05 -10.52
C ARG A 816 14.74 -17.58 -11.81
N THR A 817 16.00 -17.96 -12.05
CA THR A 817 16.71 -17.66 -13.31
C THR A 817 16.41 -18.65 -14.43
N SER A 818 15.95 -19.86 -14.12
CA SER A 818 15.67 -20.91 -15.12
C SER A 818 14.28 -20.85 -15.74
N THR A 819 13.35 -20.06 -15.19
CA THR A 819 12.03 -19.84 -15.81
C THR A 819 12.24 -19.05 -17.11
N PRO A 820 11.94 -19.61 -18.30
CA PRO A 820 12.06 -18.84 -19.53
C PRO A 820 11.03 -17.71 -19.47
N GLN A 821 11.46 -16.47 -19.69
CA GLN A 821 10.51 -15.42 -20.04
C GLN A 821 9.85 -15.84 -21.35
N LEU A 822 8.57 -16.22 -21.27
CA LEU A 822 7.69 -16.27 -22.44
C LEU A 822 7.74 -14.88 -23.07
N ARG A 823 8.46 -14.76 -24.19
CA ARG A 823 8.44 -13.53 -24.99
C ARG A 823 6.97 -13.25 -25.32
N PRO A 824 6.47 -12.02 -25.12
CA PRO A 824 5.17 -11.66 -25.65
C PRO A 824 5.20 -11.94 -27.15
N THR A 825 4.24 -12.74 -27.63
CA THR A 825 4.01 -12.92 -29.06
C THR A 825 3.63 -11.58 -29.66
N GLN A 826 4.34 -11.19 -30.73
CA GLN A 826 4.05 -9.99 -31.52
C GLN A 826 2.73 -10.15 -32.29
#